data_AF-A0A7C5G5H4-F1
#
_entry.id   AF-A0A7C5G5H4-F1
#
_cell.length_a   1.000
_cell.length_b   1.000
_cell.length_c   1.000
_cell.angle_alpha   90.00
_cell.angle_beta   90.00
_cell.angle_gamma   90.00
#
_symmetry.space_group_name_H-M   'P 1'
#
loop_
_entity.id
_entity.type
_entity.pdbx_description
1 polymer ?
#
loop_
_entity_poly.entity_id
_entity_poly.type
_entity_poly.pdbx_seq_one_letter_code
_entity_poly.pdbx_strand_id
1 'polypeptide(L)'
;MGAVKIDPRLKPALKAGSQRNYPLAARLLEELVAQDSAPPQAWILLGRSYHAMGDFGRALATFKDYLSQHPNSKSPYFFIGRTYLALNMAYHALPFLKRALELKPQSTQTLALLGIAYLKSKRSQEAVDYLQRAVEAAPDNPRIYRAYLNALFIRGIRLCRSEDPNLGAQMLRFALSNGIDVPLLRLELARVYRESGQLEEALAQYTAAVALASEDVTIHWYRCSLLMALGRTKEAEQEIETVRNLGGDLPQLPWNQELVDRFMIRSLLERHSWRRAAAACGEWLRHRRPDPTIHAMYAEALRNLGDLEAAQNHLDRSLSLAPKQTELLYAQIILAWEREDWDTLDRTLVKAERLGADPVIIERFKALWADHSVQDDKTVIDQLIRAIRSSGPIAELMFALAQRYLRLGLCDLAESWYAKTRTVEGENERAYLGEIAALEAQLSDGDGDAEPRLRRLYELYLSRWPDNRPIRREWALFLFNRQDYPKAIEELTALLAWEPSNPTLRRILSYALRKMERYREAAVLLKNLLKENPRDLKLLLEFTGCLERSGAIDYATTVLEKAQGLFKNTADVALALGKLRYRQKRLEDALDAFRRASELSPQDPRPYRWMAALYKQTGVAELAQRYAEEARKRESPKKQGTARK
;
A
#
# COMPACT_ATOMS: atom_id res chain seq x y z
N MET A 1 -53.45 37.65 -48.42
CA MET A 1 -53.00 36.56 -49.33
C MET A 1 -54.17 36.19 -50.24
N GLY A 2 -54.10 36.55 -51.52
CA GLY A 2 -55.12 36.15 -52.49
C GLY A 2 -55.11 34.63 -52.64
N ALA A 3 -56.26 33.99 -52.49
CA ALA A 3 -56.41 32.57 -52.73
C ALA A 3 -56.00 32.27 -54.17
N VAL A 4 -54.98 31.42 -54.36
CA VAL A 4 -54.62 30.88 -55.67
C VAL A 4 -55.86 30.14 -56.18
N LYS A 5 -56.54 30.70 -57.19
CA LYS A 5 -57.67 30.03 -57.85
C LYS A 5 -57.13 28.73 -58.46
N ILE A 6 -57.45 27.60 -57.83
CA ILE A 6 -57.11 26.28 -58.34
C ILE A 6 -58.01 26.00 -59.54
N ASP A 7 -57.41 25.69 -60.69
CA ASP A 7 -58.16 25.31 -61.90
C ASP A 7 -59.11 24.14 -61.56
N PRO A 8 -60.43 24.27 -61.80
CA PRO A 8 -61.39 23.24 -61.46
C PRO A 8 -61.07 21.89 -62.10
N ARG A 9 -60.38 21.87 -63.25
CA ARG A 9 -59.93 20.65 -63.95
C ARG A 9 -58.93 19.84 -63.12
N LEU A 10 -58.24 20.44 -62.16
CA LEU A 10 -57.28 19.77 -61.28
C LEU A 10 -57.94 19.06 -60.08
N LYS A 11 -59.20 19.37 -59.75
CA LYS A 11 -59.87 18.83 -58.54
C LYS A 11 -59.91 17.29 -58.49
N PRO A 12 -60.22 16.55 -59.58
CA PRO A 12 -60.25 15.09 -59.55
C PRO A 12 -58.88 14.49 -59.22
N ALA A 13 -57.83 14.99 -59.88
CA ALA A 13 -56.45 14.55 -59.64
C ALA A 13 -55.97 14.90 -58.23
N LEU A 14 -56.32 16.08 -57.72
CA LEU A 14 -55.99 16.49 -56.35
C LEU A 14 -56.68 15.60 -55.31
N LYS A 15 -57.95 15.21 -55.54
CA LYS A 15 -58.70 14.28 -54.68
C LYS A 15 -58.05 12.89 -54.67
N ALA A 16 -57.70 12.36 -55.84
CA ALA A 16 -56.97 11.09 -55.95
C ALA A 16 -55.61 11.16 -55.23
N GLY A 17 -54.86 12.25 -55.41
CA GLY A 17 -53.59 12.49 -54.73
C GLY A 17 -53.72 12.60 -53.21
N SER A 18 -54.77 13.26 -52.69
CA SER A 18 -55.02 13.33 -51.24
C SER A 18 -55.37 11.98 -50.62
N GLN A 19 -55.98 11.08 -51.41
CA GLN A 19 -56.24 9.69 -51.05
C GLN A 19 -55.03 8.78 -51.26
N ARG A 20 -53.86 9.34 -51.63
CA ARG A 20 -52.64 8.61 -52.00
C ARG A 20 -52.81 7.64 -53.19
N ASN A 21 -53.87 7.80 -53.98
CA ASN A 21 -54.06 7.07 -55.22
C ASN A 21 -53.31 7.78 -56.36
N TYR A 22 -51.98 7.69 -56.29
CA TYR A 22 -51.08 8.33 -57.25
C TYR A 22 -51.18 7.78 -58.68
N PRO A 23 -51.43 6.47 -58.93
CA PRO A 23 -51.66 5.97 -60.29
C PRO A 23 -52.89 6.61 -60.96
N LEU A 24 -54.00 6.72 -60.24
CA LEU A 24 -55.20 7.39 -60.74
C LEU A 24 -54.95 8.89 -60.95
N ALA A 25 -54.26 9.54 -60.00
CA ALA A 25 -53.89 10.95 -60.13
C ALA A 25 -52.99 11.20 -61.35
N ALA A 26 -52.00 10.34 -61.60
CA ALA A 26 -51.11 10.44 -62.75
C ALA A 26 -51.87 10.31 -64.07
N ARG A 27 -52.73 9.27 -64.21
CA ARG A 27 -53.55 9.08 -65.41
C ARG A 27 -54.43 10.30 -65.72
N LEU A 28 -55.15 10.82 -64.72
CA LEU A 28 -56.00 12.00 -64.89
C LEU A 28 -55.19 13.26 -65.26
N LEU A 29 -53.93 13.36 -64.82
CA LEU A 29 -53.05 14.46 -65.14
C LEU A 29 -52.38 14.29 -66.51
N GLU A 30 -52.07 13.07 -66.95
CA GLU A 30 -51.60 12.77 -68.32
C GLU A 30 -52.64 13.20 -69.36
N GLU A 31 -53.90 12.81 -69.17
CA GLU A 31 -55.03 13.19 -70.03
C GLU A 31 -55.22 14.72 -70.09
N LEU A 32 -54.97 15.41 -68.97
CA LEU A 32 -55.09 16.87 -68.89
C LEU A 32 -53.89 17.59 -69.50
N VAL A 33 -52.69 17.04 -69.35
CA VAL A 33 -51.42 17.57 -69.88
C VAL A 33 -51.33 17.41 -71.40
N ALA A 34 -52.00 16.41 -71.96
CA ALA A 34 -52.12 16.21 -73.42
C ALA A 34 -52.98 17.26 -74.13
N GLN A 35 -53.67 18.15 -73.40
CA GLN A 35 -54.48 19.23 -73.97
C GLN A 35 -53.65 20.52 -74.09
N ASP A 36 -53.77 21.24 -75.21
CA ASP A 36 -53.00 22.49 -75.46
C ASP A 36 -53.22 23.59 -74.40
N SER A 37 -54.33 23.55 -73.67
CA SER A 37 -54.68 24.52 -72.60
C SER A 37 -54.42 23.99 -71.18
N ALA A 38 -53.53 23.01 -71.03
CA ALA A 38 -53.21 22.40 -69.74
C ALA A 38 -52.72 23.45 -68.73
N PRO A 39 -53.27 23.49 -67.50
CA PRO A 39 -52.81 24.44 -66.50
C PRO A 39 -51.36 24.11 -66.08
N PRO A 40 -50.47 25.09 -65.91
CA PRO A 40 -49.08 24.90 -65.46
C PRO A 40 -48.92 24.01 -64.22
N GLN A 41 -49.90 24.06 -63.31
CA GLN A 41 -49.89 23.23 -62.10
C GLN A 41 -50.10 21.73 -62.38
N ALA A 42 -50.73 21.34 -63.51
CA ALA A 42 -50.94 19.95 -63.90
C ALA A 42 -49.61 19.21 -64.07
N TRP A 43 -48.66 19.81 -64.79
CA TRP A 43 -47.32 19.27 -65.01
C TRP A 43 -46.56 19.02 -63.71
N ILE A 44 -46.63 19.98 -62.77
CA ILE A 44 -45.99 19.85 -61.46
C ILE A 44 -46.64 18.72 -60.65
N LEU A 45 -47.97 18.61 -60.69
CA LEU A 45 -48.69 17.55 -60.00
C LEU A 45 -48.43 16.18 -60.63
N LEU A 46 -48.28 16.10 -61.96
CA LEU A 46 -48.00 14.85 -62.68
C LEU A 46 -46.64 14.29 -62.27
N GLY A 47 -45.58 15.12 -62.36
CA GLY A 47 -44.25 14.72 -61.93
C GLY A 47 -44.19 14.37 -60.43
N ARG A 48 -44.99 15.03 -59.58
CA ARG A 48 -45.11 14.66 -58.15
C ARG A 48 -45.78 13.31 -57.95
N SER A 49 -46.81 12.99 -58.74
CA SER A 49 -47.48 11.68 -58.71
C SER A 49 -46.52 10.57 -59.13
N TYR A 50 -45.77 10.75 -60.23
CA TYR A 50 -44.72 9.81 -60.63
C TYR A 50 -43.62 9.66 -59.55
N HIS A 51 -43.16 10.76 -58.95
CA HIS A 51 -42.19 10.71 -57.85
C HIS A 51 -42.73 9.91 -56.66
N ALA A 52 -44.01 10.10 -56.30
CA ALA A 52 -44.64 9.37 -55.19
C ALA A 52 -44.84 7.88 -55.51
N MET A 53 -44.97 7.51 -56.78
CA MET A 53 -45.03 6.13 -57.26
C MET A 53 -43.65 5.46 -57.34
N GLY A 54 -42.55 6.20 -57.14
CA GLY A 54 -41.19 5.70 -57.34
C GLY A 54 -40.74 5.64 -58.81
N ASP A 55 -41.59 6.09 -59.75
CA ASP A 55 -41.22 6.23 -61.16
C ASP A 55 -40.42 7.53 -61.37
N PHE A 56 -39.18 7.51 -60.89
CA PHE A 56 -38.30 8.68 -60.92
C PHE A 56 -37.90 9.07 -62.35
N GLY A 57 -37.87 8.11 -63.28
CA GLY A 57 -37.55 8.37 -64.69
C GLY A 57 -38.60 9.26 -65.34
N ARG A 58 -39.88 8.86 -65.26
CA ARG A 58 -40.99 9.68 -65.78
C ARG A 58 -41.11 10.99 -65.02
N ALA A 59 -40.95 10.99 -63.70
CA ALA A 59 -40.99 12.22 -62.91
C ALA A 59 -39.96 13.26 -63.40
N LEU A 60 -38.71 12.84 -63.60
CA LEU A 60 -37.64 13.71 -64.10
C LEU A 60 -37.92 14.18 -65.53
N ALA A 61 -38.40 13.30 -66.42
CA ALA A 61 -38.77 13.66 -67.79
C ALA A 61 -39.87 14.74 -67.77
N THR A 62 -40.99 14.49 -67.08
CA THR A 62 -42.11 15.44 -66.97
C THR A 62 -41.68 16.81 -66.44
N PHE A 63 -40.83 16.86 -65.41
CA PHE A 63 -40.35 18.14 -64.88
C PHE A 63 -39.39 18.85 -65.85
N LYS A 64 -38.52 18.12 -66.56
CA LYS A 64 -37.56 18.70 -67.51
C LYS A 64 -38.23 19.19 -68.78
N ASP A 65 -39.17 18.43 -69.32
CA ASP A 65 -39.94 18.81 -70.51
C ASP A 65 -40.71 20.10 -70.24
N TYR A 66 -41.36 20.20 -69.08
CA TYR A 66 -42.03 21.41 -68.65
C TYR A 66 -41.07 22.60 -68.45
N LEU A 67 -39.86 22.37 -67.91
CA LEU A 67 -38.85 23.42 -67.77
C LEU A 67 -38.24 23.88 -69.09
N SER A 68 -38.20 23.03 -70.12
CA SER A 68 -37.71 23.41 -71.45
C SER A 68 -38.56 24.52 -72.09
N GLN A 69 -39.87 24.52 -71.78
CA GLN A 69 -40.83 25.52 -72.26
C GLN A 69 -41.00 26.69 -71.28
N HIS A 70 -40.78 26.44 -69.98
CA HIS A 70 -40.98 27.42 -68.91
C HIS A 70 -39.77 27.51 -67.96
N PRO A 71 -38.63 28.07 -68.42
CA PRO A 71 -37.36 28.06 -67.67
C PRO A 71 -37.40 28.87 -66.36
N ASN A 72 -38.36 29.78 -66.20
CA ASN A 72 -38.51 30.59 -64.99
C ASN A 72 -39.49 29.99 -63.96
N SER A 73 -40.04 28.80 -64.22
CA SER A 73 -40.98 28.16 -63.30
C SER A 73 -40.27 27.58 -62.07
N LYS A 74 -40.73 27.98 -60.88
CA LYS A 74 -39.96 27.80 -59.62
C LYS A 74 -40.04 26.39 -59.04
N SER A 75 -41.22 25.77 -59.07
CA SER A 75 -41.49 24.50 -58.38
C SER A 75 -40.83 23.26 -58.99
N PRO A 76 -40.69 23.13 -60.34
CA PRO A 76 -40.07 21.95 -60.94
C PRO A 76 -38.61 21.74 -60.54
N TYR A 77 -37.79 22.80 -60.45
CA TYR A 77 -36.39 22.70 -60.02
C TYR A 77 -36.24 22.02 -58.64
N PHE A 78 -37.12 22.37 -57.68
CA PHE A 78 -37.16 21.76 -56.36
C PHE A 78 -37.48 20.26 -56.43
N PHE A 79 -38.50 19.87 -57.20
CA PHE A 79 -38.90 18.47 -57.31
C PHE A 79 -37.91 17.61 -58.11
N ILE A 80 -37.21 18.18 -59.10
CA ILE A 80 -36.10 17.51 -59.78
C ILE A 80 -34.98 17.22 -58.77
N GLY A 81 -34.56 18.22 -58.00
CA GLY A 81 -33.56 18.05 -56.96
C GLY A 81 -33.94 17.00 -55.92
N ARG A 82 -35.18 17.03 -55.44
CA ARG A 82 -35.73 16.02 -54.53
C ARG A 82 -35.74 14.61 -55.15
N THR A 83 -36.06 14.50 -56.43
CA THR A 83 -36.08 13.22 -57.16
C THR A 83 -34.67 12.65 -57.32
N TYR A 84 -33.69 13.50 -57.64
CA TYR A 84 -32.29 13.09 -57.68
C TYR A 84 -31.77 12.61 -56.31
N LEU A 85 -32.21 13.22 -55.20
CA LEU A 85 -31.88 12.74 -53.87
C LEU A 85 -32.52 11.39 -53.52
N ALA A 86 -33.75 11.15 -53.98
CA ALA A 86 -34.41 9.85 -53.82
C ALA A 86 -33.69 8.73 -54.59
N LEU A 87 -33.11 9.07 -55.75
CA LEU A 87 -32.22 8.19 -56.53
C LEU A 87 -30.81 8.03 -55.91
N ASN A 88 -30.54 8.60 -54.74
CA ASN A 88 -29.22 8.67 -54.11
C ASN A 88 -28.14 9.38 -54.97
N MET A 89 -28.54 10.13 -55.99
CA MET A 89 -27.66 10.88 -56.89
C MET A 89 -27.50 12.33 -56.41
N ALA A 90 -26.98 12.51 -55.21
CA ALA A 90 -26.92 13.80 -54.52
C ALA A 90 -26.16 14.88 -55.31
N TYR A 91 -25.08 14.51 -56.02
CA TYR A 91 -24.31 15.44 -56.84
C TYR A 91 -25.16 16.07 -57.97
N HIS A 92 -26.00 15.26 -58.63
CA HIS A 92 -26.89 15.72 -59.69
C HIS A 92 -28.04 16.60 -59.17
N ALA A 93 -28.42 16.46 -57.90
CA ALA A 93 -29.46 17.29 -57.27
C ALA A 93 -29.02 18.74 -57.05
N LEU A 94 -27.74 18.98 -56.77
CA LEU A 94 -27.18 20.28 -56.39
C LEU A 94 -27.51 21.43 -57.37
N PRO A 95 -27.27 21.33 -58.69
CA PRO A 95 -27.54 22.44 -59.61
C PRO A 95 -29.04 22.83 -59.63
N PHE A 96 -29.94 21.85 -59.60
CA PHE A 96 -31.38 22.10 -59.62
C PHE A 96 -31.86 22.70 -58.30
N LEU A 97 -31.36 22.21 -57.16
CA LEU A 97 -31.71 22.77 -55.85
C LEU A 97 -31.14 24.18 -55.65
N LYS A 98 -29.94 24.49 -56.16
CA LYS A 98 -29.38 25.84 -56.16
C LYS A 98 -30.27 26.79 -56.96
N ARG A 99 -30.67 26.40 -58.17
CA ARG A 99 -31.58 27.19 -58.99
C ARG A 99 -32.95 27.37 -58.33
N ALA A 100 -33.47 26.34 -57.68
CA ALA A 100 -34.70 26.44 -56.89
C ALA A 100 -34.58 27.46 -55.75
N LEU A 101 -33.41 27.52 -55.09
CA LEU A 101 -33.14 28.49 -54.03
C LEU A 101 -32.98 29.91 -54.59
N GLU A 102 -32.29 30.13 -55.71
CA GLU A 102 -32.20 31.44 -56.37
C GLU A 102 -33.60 32.02 -56.67
N LEU A 103 -34.51 31.18 -57.15
CA LEU A 103 -35.88 31.58 -57.49
C LEU A 103 -36.79 31.78 -56.27
N LYS A 104 -36.44 31.16 -55.12
CA LYS A 104 -37.11 31.30 -53.82
C LYS A 104 -36.07 31.33 -52.68
N PRO A 105 -35.42 32.49 -52.41
CA PRO A 105 -34.27 32.59 -51.51
C PRO A 105 -34.48 32.13 -50.06
N GLN A 106 -35.74 32.09 -49.60
CA GLN A 106 -36.11 31.73 -48.22
C GLN A 106 -36.89 30.41 -48.14
N SER A 107 -36.77 29.52 -49.13
CA SER A 107 -37.45 28.23 -49.08
C SER A 107 -36.76 27.27 -48.08
N THR A 108 -37.32 27.15 -46.87
CA THR A 108 -36.83 26.24 -45.81
C THR A 108 -36.64 24.81 -46.32
N GLN A 109 -37.58 24.30 -47.12
CA GLN A 109 -37.52 22.94 -47.69
C GLN A 109 -36.38 22.80 -48.69
N THR A 110 -36.11 23.83 -49.50
CA THR A 110 -35.01 23.82 -50.48
C THR A 110 -33.66 23.89 -49.78
N LEU A 111 -33.54 24.72 -48.73
CA LEU A 111 -32.35 24.78 -47.87
C LEU A 111 -32.05 23.42 -47.22
N ALA A 112 -33.07 22.76 -46.66
CA ALA A 112 -32.92 21.44 -46.05
C ALA A 112 -32.47 20.38 -47.07
N LEU A 113 -33.07 20.33 -48.27
CA LEU A 113 -32.66 19.39 -49.31
C LEU A 113 -31.24 19.69 -49.83
N LEU A 114 -30.85 20.96 -49.94
CA LEU A 114 -29.47 21.33 -50.30
C LEU A 114 -28.48 20.80 -49.29
N GLY A 115 -28.71 21.02 -48.00
CA GLY A 115 -27.79 20.52 -46.98
C GLY A 115 -27.71 18.99 -46.94
N ILE A 116 -28.83 18.28 -47.14
CA ILE A 116 -28.83 16.81 -47.30
C ILE A 116 -28.04 16.39 -48.54
N ALA A 117 -28.18 17.10 -49.66
CA ALA A 117 -27.45 16.84 -50.90
C ALA A 117 -25.94 17.02 -50.71
N TYR A 118 -25.52 18.10 -50.04
CA TYR A 118 -24.12 18.33 -49.71
C TYR A 118 -23.56 17.27 -48.76
N LEU A 119 -24.34 16.86 -47.74
CA LEU A 119 -23.92 15.83 -46.79
C LEU A 119 -23.66 14.50 -47.50
N LYS A 120 -24.59 14.06 -48.35
CA LYS A 120 -24.45 12.85 -49.20
C LYS A 120 -23.31 12.96 -50.21
N SER A 121 -22.99 14.19 -50.66
CA SER A 121 -21.87 14.46 -51.56
C SER A 121 -20.54 14.62 -50.83
N LYS A 122 -20.45 14.20 -49.56
CA LYS A 122 -19.25 14.31 -48.71
C LYS A 122 -18.76 15.75 -48.52
N ARG A 123 -19.63 16.76 -48.64
CA ARG A 123 -19.36 18.18 -48.40
C ARG A 123 -20.03 18.62 -47.10
N SER A 124 -19.38 18.29 -45.98
CA SER A 124 -19.98 18.38 -44.64
C SER A 124 -20.08 19.80 -44.10
N GLN A 125 -19.18 20.70 -44.50
CA GLN A 125 -19.24 22.10 -44.06
C GLN A 125 -20.48 22.78 -44.65
N GLU A 126 -20.63 22.71 -45.96
CA GLU A 126 -21.75 23.31 -46.67
C GLU A 126 -23.08 22.67 -46.24
N ALA A 127 -23.07 21.37 -45.95
CA ALA A 127 -24.23 20.70 -45.38
C ALA A 127 -24.71 21.36 -44.08
N VAL A 128 -23.78 21.64 -43.16
CA VAL A 128 -24.06 22.33 -41.89
C VAL A 128 -24.59 23.74 -42.17
N ASP A 129 -23.93 24.52 -43.04
CA ASP A 129 -24.31 25.90 -43.34
C ASP A 129 -25.75 26.02 -43.90
N TYR A 130 -26.12 25.16 -44.85
CA TYR A 130 -27.47 25.17 -45.44
C TYR A 130 -28.53 24.61 -44.49
N LEU A 131 -28.21 23.59 -43.68
CA LEU A 131 -29.14 23.04 -42.70
C LEU A 131 -29.33 23.96 -41.49
N GLN A 132 -28.31 24.71 -41.08
CA GLN A 132 -28.41 25.72 -40.04
C GLN A 132 -29.45 26.79 -40.44
N ARG A 133 -29.32 27.35 -41.64
CA ARG A 133 -30.30 28.30 -42.20
C ARG A 133 -31.70 27.70 -42.32
N ALA A 134 -31.80 26.39 -42.59
CA ALA A 134 -33.08 25.70 -42.65
C ALA A 134 -33.71 25.54 -41.25
N VAL A 135 -32.91 25.30 -40.21
CA VAL A 135 -33.35 25.26 -38.81
C VAL A 135 -33.76 26.65 -38.33
N GLU A 136 -32.98 27.69 -38.61
CA GLU A 136 -33.31 29.09 -38.27
C GLU A 136 -34.65 29.52 -38.88
N ALA A 137 -34.94 29.07 -40.11
CA ALA A 137 -36.19 29.38 -40.80
C ALA A 137 -37.40 28.52 -40.36
N ALA A 138 -37.18 27.39 -39.68
CA ALA A 138 -38.24 26.50 -39.18
C ALA A 138 -37.76 25.72 -37.94
N PRO A 139 -37.62 26.39 -36.78
CA PRO A 139 -37.02 25.79 -35.59
C PRO A 139 -37.82 24.61 -35.05
N ASP A 140 -39.15 24.63 -35.22
CA ASP A 140 -40.06 23.59 -34.72
C ASP A 140 -40.16 22.36 -35.65
N ASN A 141 -39.36 22.28 -36.71
CA ASN A 141 -39.40 21.14 -37.63
C ASN A 141 -38.42 20.04 -37.22
N PRO A 142 -38.88 18.94 -36.58
CA PRO A 142 -37.99 17.92 -36.03
C PRO A 142 -37.19 17.18 -37.11
N ARG A 143 -37.71 17.08 -38.35
CA ARG A 143 -37.00 16.42 -39.45
C ARG A 143 -35.80 17.25 -39.91
N ILE A 144 -35.97 18.57 -40.00
CA ILE A 144 -34.89 19.48 -40.38
C ILE A 144 -33.86 19.55 -39.26
N TYR A 145 -34.30 19.65 -38.01
CA TYR A 145 -33.41 19.64 -36.85
C TYR A 145 -32.58 18.35 -36.78
N ARG A 146 -33.20 17.18 -36.96
CA ARG A 146 -32.48 15.89 -37.01
C ARG A 146 -31.46 15.84 -38.16
N ALA A 147 -31.81 16.37 -39.34
CA ALA A 147 -30.88 16.44 -40.46
C ALA A 147 -29.69 17.36 -40.16
N TYR A 148 -29.92 18.50 -39.50
CA TYR A 148 -28.87 19.39 -39.02
C TYR A 148 -27.94 18.71 -38.01
N LEU A 149 -28.49 18.03 -36.99
CA LEU A 149 -27.68 17.28 -36.02
C LEU A 149 -26.84 16.18 -36.68
N ASN A 150 -27.39 15.47 -37.66
CA ASN A 150 -26.64 14.48 -38.44
C ASN A 150 -25.51 15.13 -39.25
N ALA A 151 -25.72 16.33 -39.82
CA ALA A 151 -24.67 17.06 -40.51
C ALA A 151 -23.56 17.52 -39.55
N LEU A 152 -23.94 18.03 -38.36
CA LEU A 152 -23.00 18.39 -37.29
C LEU A 152 -22.19 17.18 -36.83
N PHE A 153 -22.83 16.02 -36.64
CA PHE A 153 -22.16 14.77 -36.28
C PHE A 153 -21.08 14.39 -37.30
N ILE A 154 -21.43 14.34 -38.60
CA ILE A 154 -20.49 13.98 -39.66
C ILE A 154 -19.36 15.02 -39.82
N ARG A 155 -19.67 16.32 -39.72
CA ARG A 155 -18.65 17.38 -39.76
C ARG A 155 -17.73 17.28 -38.55
N GLY A 156 -18.29 17.07 -37.36
CA GLY A 156 -17.56 16.91 -36.11
C GLY A 156 -16.53 15.79 -36.17
N ILE A 157 -16.91 14.60 -36.66
CA ILE A 157 -15.97 13.47 -36.83
C ILE A 157 -14.80 13.86 -37.75
N ARG A 158 -15.09 14.53 -38.87
CA ARG A 158 -14.04 14.91 -39.84
C ARG A 158 -13.08 15.95 -39.27
N LEU A 159 -13.62 16.94 -38.57
CA LEU A 159 -12.82 17.96 -37.89
C LEU A 159 -11.89 17.32 -36.86
N CYS A 160 -12.41 16.40 -36.04
CA CYS A 160 -11.61 15.64 -35.08
C CYS A 160 -10.46 14.84 -35.70
N ARG A 161 -10.53 14.48 -36.99
CA ARG A 161 -9.53 13.63 -37.65
C ARG A 161 -8.53 14.40 -38.52
N SER A 162 -8.82 15.64 -38.92
CA SER A 162 -8.07 16.27 -40.02
C SER A 162 -7.93 17.80 -39.99
N GLU A 163 -8.64 18.51 -39.11
CA GLU A 163 -8.63 19.99 -39.13
C GLU A 163 -8.50 20.56 -37.70
N ASP A 164 -9.59 20.57 -36.92
CA ASP A 164 -9.67 21.18 -35.59
C ASP A 164 -10.40 20.25 -34.62
N PRO A 165 -9.68 19.54 -33.72
CA PRO A 165 -10.29 18.59 -32.81
C PRO A 165 -11.17 19.24 -31.74
N ASN A 166 -10.90 20.49 -31.38
CA ASN A 166 -11.68 21.20 -30.36
C ASN A 166 -13.04 21.60 -30.91
N LEU A 167 -13.07 22.21 -32.11
CA LEU A 167 -14.32 22.53 -32.79
C LEU A 167 -15.11 21.26 -33.13
N GLY A 168 -14.42 20.22 -33.60
CA GLY A 168 -15.03 18.91 -33.84
C GLY A 168 -15.72 18.35 -32.60
N ALA A 169 -15.04 18.33 -31.45
CA ALA A 169 -15.61 17.87 -30.19
C ALA A 169 -16.78 18.74 -29.71
N GLN A 170 -16.76 20.06 -29.92
CA GLN A 170 -17.91 20.93 -29.62
C GLN A 170 -19.15 20.52 -30.43
N MET A 171 -18.99 20.30 -31.75
CA MET A 171 -20.08 19.86 -32.62
C MET A 171 -20.62 18.49 -32.22
N LEU A 172 -19.75 17.54 -31.85
CA LEU A 172 -20.15 16.22 -31.38
C LEU A 172 -20.89 16.29 -30.04
N ARG A 173 -20.42 17.10 -29.08
CA ARG A 173 -21.13 17.33 -27.80
C ARG A 173 -22.52 17.91 -28.02
N PHE A 174 -22.65 18.89 -28.91
CA PHE A 174 -23.96 19.48 -29.24
C PHE A 174 -24.88 18.45 -29.89
N ALA A 175 -24.37 17.62 -30.81
CA ALA A 175 -25.16 16.54 -31.40
C ALA A 175 -25.62 15.52 -30.34
N LEU A 176 -24.73 15.15 -29.42
CA LEU A 176 -25.02 14.23 -28.32
C LEU A 176 -26.10 14.76 -27.37
N SER A 177 -25.97 16.01 -26.91
CA SER A 177 -26.95 16.64 -26.01
C SER A 177 -28.34 16.78 -26.63
N ASN A 178 -28.42 16.70 -27.96
CA ASN A 178 -29.66 16.80 -28.72
C ASN A 178 -30.14 15.45 -29.29
N GLY A 179 -29.69 14.33 -28.72
CA GLY A 179 -30.25 13.00 -28.98
C GLY A 179 -29.59 12.23 -30.13
N ILE A 180 -28.39 12.62 -30.56
CA ILE A 180 -27.51 11.74 -31.36
C ILE A 180 -26.59 10.98 -30.40
N ASP A 181 -27.09 9.87 -29.86
CA ASP A 181 -26.28 9.00 -29.01
C ASP A 181 -25.97 7.69 -29.73
N VAL A 182 -24.73 7.57 -30.23
CA VAL A 182 -24.26 6.41 -31.00
C VAL A 182 -22.81 6.08 -30.61
N PRO A 183 -22.40 4.79 -30.66
CA PRO A 183 -21.06 4.38 -30.24
C PRO A 183 -19.94 5.17 -30.92
N LEU A 184 -20.01 5.35 -32.25
CA LEU A 184 -18.99 6.06 -33.01
C LEU A 184 -18.78 7.51 -32.54
N LEU A 185 -19.85 8.22 -32.15
CA LEU A 185 -19.74 9.57 -31.62
C LEU A 185 -18.95 9.57 -30.31
N ARG A 186 -19.32 8.67 -29.40
CA ARG A 186 -18.68 8.56 -28.09
C ARG A 186 -17.22 8.16 -28.21
N LEU A 187 -16.88 7.25 -29.12
CA LEU A 187 -15.49 6.86 -29.41
C LEU A 187 -14.65 8.04 -29.89
N GLU A 188 -15.19 8.89 -30.76
CA GLU A 188 -14.47 10.07 -31.25
C GLU A 188 -14.29 11.14 -30.16
N LEU A 189 -15.30 11.37 -29.32
CA LEU A 189 -15.14 12.24 -28.15
C LEU A 189 -14.11 11.67 -27.16
N ALA A 190 -14.16 10.37 -26.88
CA ALA A 190 -13.21 9.70 -26.00
C ALA A 190 -11.77 9.84 -26.51
N ARG A 191 -11.57 9.69 -27.83
CA ARG A 191 -10.27 9.89 -28.48
C ARG A 191 -9.76 11.32 -28.31
N VAL A 192 -10.59 12.33 -28.57
CA VAL A 192 -10.19 13.74 -28.41
C VAL A 192 -9.83 14.04 -26.95
N TYR A 193 -10.65 13.58 -25.99
CA TYR A 193 -10.36 13.78 -24.57
C TYR A 193 -9.04 13.11 -24.17
N ARG A 194 -8.79 11.88 -24.64
CA ARG A 194 -7.54 11.16 -24.39
C ARG A 194 -6.33 11.90 -24.97
N GLU A 195 -6.41 12.37 -26.21
CA GLU A 195 -5.33 13.15 -26.85
C GLU A 195 -5.08 14.49 -26.13
N SER A 196 -6.12 15.08 -25.54
CA SER A 196 -6.01 16.30 -24.72
C SER A 196 -5.57 16.08 -23.26
N GLY A 197 -5.33 14.82 -22.84
CA GLY A 197 -4.96 14.47 -21.47
C GLY A 197 -6.11 14.41 -20.46
N GLN A 198 -7.36 14.63 -20.90
CA GLN A 198 -8.58 14.54 -20.11
C GLN A 198 -9.02 13.07 -19.98
N LEU A 199 -8.26 12.29 -19.21
CA LEU A 199 -8.39 10.84 -19.16
C LEU A 199 -9.70 10.38 -18.49
N GLU A 200 -10.24 11.12 -17.53
CA GLU A 200 -11.50 10.77 -16.86
C GLU A 200 -12.72 10.97 -17.77
N GLU A 201 -12.74 12.08 -18.52
CA GLU A 201 -13.76 12.38 -19.51
C GLU A 201 -13.73 11.37 -20.65
N ALA A 202 -12.52 10.98 -21.09
CA ALA A 202 -12.34 9.91 -22.05
C ALA A 202 -12.90 8.58 -21.53
N LEU A 203 -12.68 8.26 -20.25
CA LEU A 203 -13.16 7.02 -19.63
C LEU A 203 -14.69 6.99 -19.55
N ALA A 204 -15.30 8.12 -19.20
CA ALA A 204 -16.76 8.26 -19.19
C ALA A 204 -17.36 8.01 -20.59
N GLN A 205 -16.72 8.52 -21.64
CA GLN A 205 -17.19 8.30 -23.01
C GLN A 205 -17.01 6.85 -23.47
N TYR A 206 -15.87 6.20 -23.18
CA TYR A 206 -15.69 4.78 -23.49
C TYR A 206 -16.67 3.90 -22.72
N THR A 207 -16.93 4.19 -21.44
CA THR A 207 -17.92 3.46 -20.63
C THR A 207 -19.32 3.58 -21.23
N ALA A 208 -19.72 4.78 -21.63
CA ALA A 208 -21.01 4.98 -22.27
C ALA A 208 -21.06 4.34 -23.68
N ALA A 209 -19.93 4.25 -24.39
CA ALA A 209 -19.84 3.52 -25.66
C ALA A 209 -20.01 2.00 -25.46
N VAL A 210 -19.41 1.43 -24.41
CA VAL A 210 -19.60 0.01 -24.02
C VAL A 210 -21.07 -0.26 -23.72
N ALA A 211 -21.76 0.64 -23.02
CA ALA A 211 -23.18 0.47 -22.72
C ALA A 211 -24.08 0.40 -23.97
N LEU A 212 -23.66 1.03 -25.08
CA LEU A 212 -24.38 0.99 -26.36
C LEU A 212 -24.01 -0.20 -27.25
N ALA A 213 -22.80 -0.75 -27.07
CA ALA A 213 -22.25 -1.84 -27.87
C ALA A 213 -21.40 -2.76 -27.00
N SER A 214 -22.06 -3.51 -26.11
CA SER A 214 -21.43 -4.34 -25.07
C SER A 214 -20.70 -5.58 -25.59
N GLU A 215 -20.87 -5.91 -26.88
CA GLU A 215 -20.20 -7.05 -27.52
C GLU A 215 -18.97 -6.61 -28.34
N ASP A 216 -18.73 -5.30 -28.49
CA ASP A 216 -17.58 -4.79 -29.24
C ASP A 216 -16.31 -4.79 -28.39
N VAL A 217 -15.53 -5.85 -28.55
CA VAL A 217 -14.23 -6.06 -27.91
C VAL A 217 -13.30 -4.84 -28.03
N THR A 218 -13.35 -4.13 -29.15
CA THR A 218 -12.48 -2.97 -29.41
C THR A 218 -12.74 -1.84 -28.41
N ILE A 219 -14.00 -1.64 -28.02
CA ILE A 219 -14.39 -0.59 -27.09
C ILE A 219 -13.97 -0.96 -25.66
N HIS A 220 -14.18 -2.22 -25.28
CA HIS A 220 -13.70 -2.77 -24.01
C HIS A 220 -12.18 -2.61 -23.87
N TRP A 221 -11.45 -2.87 -24.95
CA TRP A 221 -10.00 -2.67 -24.99
C TRP A 221 -9.58 -1.21 -24.80
N TYR A 222 -10.21 -0.26 -25.50
CA TYR A 222 -9.90 1.15 -25.30
C TYR A 222 -10.19 1.62 -23.87
N ARG A 223 -11.29 1.15 -23.27
CA ARG A 223 -11.61 1.40 -21.87
C ARG A 223 -10.54 0.83 -20.94
N CYS A 224 -10.14 -0.42 -21.14
CA CYS A 224 -9.08 -1.08 -20.38
C CYS A 224 -7.76 -0.27 -20.41
N SER A 225 -7.32 0.13 -21.60
CA SER A 225 -6.07 0.90 -21.77
C SER A 225 -6.07 2.19 -20.95
N LEU A 226 -7.23 2.83 -20.82
CA LEU A 226 -7.39 4.08 -20.10
C LEU A 226 -7.48 3.87 -18.59
N LEU A 227 -8.13 2.79 -18.15
CA LEU A 227 -8.12 2.36 -16.75
C LEU A 227 -6.70 2.06 -16.27
N MET A 228 -5.87 1.43 -17.12
CA MET A 228 -4.45 1.21 -16.84
C MET A 228 -3.69 2.53 -16.71
N ALA A 229 -3.90 3.47 -17.65
CA ALA A 229 -3.26 4.79 -17.62
C ALA A 229 -3.65 5.62 -16.38
N LEU A 230 -4.88 5.44 -15.88
CA LEU A 230 -5.39 6.09 -14.67
C LEU A 230 -4.97 5.36 -13.36
N GLY A 231 -4.23 4.25 -13.45
CA GLY A 231 -3.85 3.45 -12.28
C GLY A 231 -5.01 2.67 -11.64
N ARG A 232 -6.17 2.58 -12.30
CA ARG A 232 -7.35 1.81 -11.86
C ARG A 232 -7.18 0.33 -12.16
N THR A 233 -6.17 -0.26 -11.54
CA THR A 233 -5.67 -1.61 -11.81
C THR A 233 -6.75 -2.70 -11.69
N LYS A 234 -7.62 -2.63 -10.67
CA LYS A 234 -8.69 -3.62 -10.46
C LYS A 234 -9.76 -3.59 -11.56
N GLU A 235 -10.18 -2.39 -11.97
CA GLU A 235 -11.15 -2.22 -13.04
C GLU A 235 -10.55 -2.65 -14.39
N ALA A 236 -9.26 -2.34 -14.62
CA ALA A 236 -8.54 -2.79 -15.80
C ALA A 236 -8.45 -4.32 -15.89
N GLU A 237 -8.19 -5.00 -14.77
CA GLU A 237 -8.16 -6.47 -14.68
C GLU A 237 -9.50 -7.11 -15.08
N GLN A 238 -10.61 -6.61 -14.52
CA GLN A 238 -11.96 -7.06 -14.87
C GLN A 238 -12.28 -6.84 -16.35
N GLU A 239 -11.81 -5.72 -16.90
CA GLU A 239 -12.00 -5.41 -18.30
C GLU A 239 -11.25 -6.37 -19.22
N ILE A 240 -10.02 -6.75 -18.84
CA ILE A 240 -9.21 -7.74 -19.55
C ILE A 240 -9.90 -9.11 -19.55
N GLU A 241 -10.47 -9.52 -18.42
CA GLU A 241 -11.25 -10.76 -18.34
C GLU A 241 -12.47 -10.73 -19.27
N THR A 242 -13.16 -9.60 -19.32
CA THR A 242 -14.30 -9.40 -20.22
C THR A 242 -13.89 -9.51 -21.69
N VAL A 243 -12.78 -8.87 -22.09
CA VAL A 243 -12.20 -8.98 -23.44
C VAL A 243 -11.90 -10.44 -23.81
N ARG A 244 -11.30 -11.21 -22.89
CA ARG A 244 -10.99 -12.64 -23.09
C ARG A 244 -12.25 -13.48 -23.24
N ASN A 245 -13.27 -13.24 -22.40
CA ASN A 245 -14.53 -13.98 -22.43
C ASN A 245 -15.31 -13.75 -23.75
N LEU A 246 -15.20 -12.56 -24.33
CA LEU A 246 -15.80 -12.24 -25.63
C LEU A 246 -15.06 -12.89 -26.82
N GLY A 247 -13.97 -13.63 -26.58
CA GLY A 247 -13.24 -14.37 -27.61
C GLY A 247 -12.45 -13.50 -28.58
N GLY A 248 -12.16 -12.24 -28.21
CA GLY A 248 -11.46 -11.32 -29.08
C GLY A 248 -9.94 -11.46 -29.03
N ASP A 249 -9.31 -11.55 -30.21
CA ASP A 249 -7.88 -11.28 -30.36
C ASP A 249 -7.61 -9.78 -30.15
N LEU A 250 -6.54 -9.46 -29.42
CA LEU A 250 -6.14 -8.07 -29.20
C LEU A 250 -5.82 -7.41 -30.56
N PRO A 251 -6.44 -6.25 -30.90
CA PRO A 251 -6.13 -5.57 -32.15
C PRO A 251 -4.64 -5.22 -32.19
N GLN A 252 -4.00 -5.35 -33.36
CA GLN A 252 -2.60 -4.92 -33.60
C GLN A 252 -2.49 -3.39 -33.52
N LEU A 253 -2.50 -2.88 -32.30
CA LEU A 253 -2.12 -1.53 -31.94
C LEU A 253 -0.66 -1.57 -31.44
N PRO A 254 0.04 -0.42 -31.35
CA PRO A 254 1.38 -0.34 -30.77
C PRO A 254 1.50 -0.80 -29.29
N TRP A 255 0.42 -1.33 -28.71
CA TRP A 255 0.33 -1.91 -27.38
C TRP A 255 0.07 -3.42 -27.51
N ASN A 256 1.13 -4.23 -27.42
CA ASN A 256 1.09 -5.69 -27.56
C ASN A 256 0.80 -6.40 -26.21
N GLN A 257 0.51 -7.71 -26.24
CA GLN A 257 0.32 -8.58 -25.05
C GLN A 257 1.44 -8.41 -24.00
N GLU A 258 2.66 -8.10 -24.45
CA GLU A 258 3.82 -7.84 -23.59
C GLU A 258 3.60 -6.63 -22.65
N LEU A 259 2.99 -5.55 -23.13
CA LEU A 259 2.75 -4.38 -22.28
C LEU A 259 1.71 -4.67 -21.18
N VAL A 260 0.68 -5.46 -21.51
CA VAL A 260 -0.32 -5.92 -20.53
C VAL A 260 0.34 -6.76 -19.45
N ASP A 261 1.15 -7.74 -19.85
CA ASP A 261 1.79 -8.64 -18.90
C ASP A 261 2.82 -7.90 -18.02
N ARG A 262 3.56 -6.90 -18.56
CA ARG A 262 4.45 -6.04 -17.75
C ARG A 262 3.66 -5.25 -16.71
N PHE A 263 2.55 -4.64 -17.12
CA PHE A 263 1.68 -3.90 -16.21
C PHE A 263 1.13 -4.81 -15.11
N MET A 264 0.69 -6.03 -15.46
CA MET A 264 0.20 -7.00 -14.49
C MET A 264 1.28 -7.38 -13.47
N ILE A 265 2.51 -7.65 -13.91
CA ILE A 265 3.62 -7.94 -13.00
C ILE A 265 3.87 -6.72 -12.09
N ARG A 266 3.83 -5.50 -12.63
CA ARG A 266 4.03 -4.26 -11.85
C ARG A 266 2.95 -4.07 -10.80
N SER A 267 1.69 -4.27 -11.16
CA SER A 267 0.54 -4.27 -10.25
C SER A 267 0.71 -5.29 -9.12
N LEU A 268 1.22 -6.48 -9.41
CA LEU A 268 1.50 -7.50 -8.39
C LEU A 268 2.59 -7.05 -7.40
N LEU A 269 3.64 -6.38 -7.87
CA LEU A 269 4.69 -5.81 -7.00
C LEU A 269 4.14 -4.70 -6.10
N GLU A 270 3.36 -3.78 -6.67
CA GLU A 270 2.74 -2.66 -5.92
C GLU A 270 1.77 -3.15 -4.83
N ARG A 271 1.11 -4.29 -5.05
CA ARG A 271 0.24 -4.95 -4.06
C ARG A 271 1.02 -5.87 -3.11
N HIS A 272 2.35 -5.81 -3.09
CA HIS A 272 3.23 -6.66 -2.28
C HIS A 272 2.99 -8.17 -2.46
N SER A 273 2.46 -8.58 -3.62
CA SER A 273 2.16 -9.98 -3.96
C SER A 273 3.39 -10.68 -4.54
N TRP A 274 4.47 -10.70 -3.77
CA TRP A 274 5.82 -11.05 -4.23
C TRP A 274 5.90 -12.43 -4.90
N ARG A 275 5.28 -13.46 -4.32
CA ARG A 275 5.29 -14.83 -4.90
C ARG A 275 4.64 -14.88 -6.28
N ARG A 276 3.53 -14.17 -6.46
CA ARG A 276 2.81 -14.13 -7.75
C ARG A 276 3.57 -13.31 -8.78
N ALA A 277 4.14 -12.17 -8.37
CA ALA A 277 4.99 -11.35 -9.23
C ALA A 277 6.22 -12.14 -9.73
N ALA A 278 6.89 -12.87 -8.84
CA ALA A 278 8.01 -13.75 -9.16
C ALA A 278 7.62 -14.86 -10.15
N ALA A 279 6.48 -15.52 -9.94
CA ALA A 279 5.98 -16.55 -10.85
C ALA A 279 5.69 -15.99 -12.25
N ALA A 280 5.02 -14.82 -12.33
CA ALA A 280 4.70 -14.16 -13.59
C ALA A 280 5.97 -13.67 -14.34
N CYS A 281 6.98 -13.16 -13.63
CA CYS A 281 8.29 -12.85 -14.22
C CYS A 281 8.96 -14.10 -14.79
N GLY A 282 8.93 -15.22 -14.04
CA GLY A 282 9.49 -16.49 -14.48
C GLY A 282 8.79 -17.03 -15.72
N GLU A 283 7.46 -16.96 -15.78
CA GLU A 283 6.66 -17.36 -16.94
C GLU A 283 6.99 -16.50 -18.17
N TRP A 284 7.07 -15.17 -18.00
CA TRP A 284 7.50 -14.26 -19.07
C TRP A 284 8.84 -14.71 -19.67
N LEU A 285 9.85 -14.90 -18.83
CA LEU A 285 11.22 -15.17 -19.26
C LEU A 285 11.40 -16.57 -19.88
N ARG A 286 10.45 -17.50 -19.67
CA ARG A 286 10.47 -18.82 -20.33
C ARG A 286 10.01 -18.75 -21.79
N HIS A 287 9.07 -17.87 -22.09
CA HIS A 287 8.40 -17.83 -23.39
C HIS A 287 8.83 -16.66 -24.27
N ARG A 288 9.60 -15.71 -23.72
CA ARG A 288 9.96 -14.46 -24.39
C ARG A 288 11.46 -14.18 -24.31
N ARG A 289 11.89 -13.17 -25.06
CA ARG A 289 13.28 -12.69 -25.02
C ARG A 289 13.59 -12.10 -23.63
N PRO A 290 14.86 -12.20 -23.18
CA PRO A 290 15.31 -11.56 -21.95
C PRO A 290 15.04 -10.05 -21.99
N ASP A 291 14.50 -9.52 -20.90
CA ASP A 291 14.17 -8.11 -20.78
C ASP A 291 14.74 -7.56 -19.46
N PRO A 292 15.45 -6.41 -19.49
CA PRO A 292 16.07 -5.85 -18.30
C PRO A 292 15.05 -5.48 -17.22
N THR A 293 13.90 -4.92 -17.61
CA THR A 293 12.87 -4.47 -16.66
C THR A 293 12.20 -5.67 -15.98
N ILE A 294 11.92 -6.75 -16.71
CA ILE A 294 11.38 -7.98 -16.12
C ILE A 294 12.38 -8.63 -15.16
N HIS A 295 13.66 -8.68 -15.54
CA HIS A 295 14.70 -9.18 -14.63
C HIS A 295 14.82 -8.35 -13.35
N ALA A 296 14.71 -7.02 -13.45
CA ALA A 296 14.73 -6.13 -12.29
C ALA A 296 13.50 -6.34 -11.37
N MET A 297 12.31 -6.45 -11.96
CA MET A 297 11.07 -6.74 -11.24
C MET A 297 11.10 -8.13 -10.58
N TYR A 298 11.74 -9.11 -11.22
CA TYR A 298 11.95 -10.42 -10.63
C TYR A 298 12.93 -10.35 -9.45
N ALA A 299 14.04 -9.64 -9.60
CA ALA A 299 14.99 -9.41 -8.52
C ALA A 299 14.33 -8.71 -7.32
N GLU A 300 13.49 -7.70 -7.56
CA GLU A 300 12.72 -7.02 -6.52
C GLU A 300 11.77 -7.98 -5.79
N ALA A 301 11.03 -8.83 -6.52
CA ALA A 301 10.14 -9.82 -5.91
C ALA A 301 10.90 -10.84 -5.05
N LEU A 302 12.04 -11.34 -5.54
CA LEU A 302 12.86 -12.34 -4.83
C LEU A 302 13.54 -11.75 -3.59
N ARG A 303 14.03 -10.51 -3.69
CA ARG A 303 14.61 -9.77 -2.56
C ARG A 303 13.61 -9.64 -1.41
N ASN A 304 12.36 -9.24 -1.71
CA ASN A 304 11.29 -9.16 -0.72
C ASN A 304 10.80 -10.53 -0.20
N LEU A 305 11.13 -11.63 -0.89
CA LEU A 305 10.91 -12.99 -0.40
C LEU A 305 12.09 -13.52 0.46
N GLY A 306 13.18 -12.76 0.55
CA GLY A 306 14.40 -13.13 1.28
C GLY A 306 15.41 -13.95 0.47
N ASP A 307 15.16 -14.20 -0.82
CA ASP A 307 16.10 -14.93 -1.70
C ASP A 307 17.06 -13.93 -2.36
N LEU A 308 18.03 -13.45 -1.56
CA LEU A 308 18.97 -12.40 -1.97
C LEU A 308 19.95 -12.86 -3.06
N GLU A 309 20.29 -14.16 -3.09
CA GLU A 309 21.18 -14.72 -4.11
C GLU A 309 20.50 -14.79 -5.48
N ALA A 310 19.27 -15.31 -5.54
CA ALA A 310 18.52 -15.33 -6.80
C ALA A 310 18.18 -13.91 -7.27
N ALA A 311 17.88 -13.00 -6.33
CA ALA A 311 17.69 -11.59 -6.64
C ALA A 311 18.93 -11.00 -7.32
N GLN A 312 20.13 -11.25 -6.78
CA GLN A 312 21.38 -10.77 -7.37
C GLN A 312 21.59 -11.32 -8.78
N ASN A 313 21.41 -12.63 -8.97
CA ASN A 313 21.59 -13.26 -10.27
C ASN A 313 20.69 -12.64 -11.34
N HIS A 314 19.44 -12.30 -11.00
CA HIS A 314 18.53 -11.63 -11.92
C HIS A 314 18.91 -10.17 -12.15
N LEU A 315 19.38 -9.47 -11.12
CA LEU A 315 19.80 -8.08 -11.24
C LEU A 315 21.08 -7.93 -12.07
N ASP A 316 22.04 -8.85 -11.94
CA ASP A 316 23.23 -8.92 -12.79
C ASP A 316 22.86 -9.10 -14.26
N ARG A 317 21.89 -9.98 -14.55
CA ARG A 317 21.36 -10.15 -15.91
C ARG A 317 20.70 -8.86 -16.40
N SER A 318 19.91 -8.20 -15.56
CA SER A 318 19.29 -6.91 -15.91
C SER A 318 20.34 -5.84 -16.26
N LEU A 319 21.36 -5.69 -15.41
CA LEU A 319 22.47 -4.75 -15.60
C LEU A 319 23.36 -5.11 -16.80
N SER A 320 23.49 -6.40 -17.14
CA SER A 320 24.21 -6.81 -18.35
C SER A 320 23.51 -6.36 -19.63
N LEU A 321 22.16 -6.31 -19.61
CA LEU A 321 21.34 -5.87 -20.74
C LEU A 321 21.24 -4.34 -20.82
N ALA A 322 21.19 -3.65 -19.68
CA ALA A 322 21.02 -2.20 -19.62
C ALA A 322 21.99 -1.53 -18.60
N PRO A 323 23.31 -1.57 -18.83
CA PRO A 323 24.32 -1.21 -17.82
C PRO A 323 24.39 0.27 -17.45
N LYS A 324 23.70 1.14 -18.21
CA LYS A 324 23.68 2.60 -18.02
C LYS A 324 22.37 3.11 -17.38
N GLN A 325 21.38 2.25 -17.14
CA GLN A 325 20.13 2.66 -16.48
C GLN A 325 20.38 2.87 -14.98
N THR A 326 20.12 4.07 -14.49
CA THR A 326 20.37 4.47 -13.10
C THR A 326 19.42 3.76 -12.12
N GLU A 327 18.19 3.46 -12.54
CA GLU A 327 17.18 2.76 -11.75
C GLU A 327 17.64 1.35 -11.37
N LEU A 328 18.31 0.66 -12.29
CA LEU A 328 18.88 -0.66 -12.04
C LEU A 328 20.07 -0.61 -11.08
N LEU A 329 20.84 0.47 -11.13
CA LEU A 329 21.96 0.68 -10.20
C LEU A 329 21.45 0.98 -8.78
N TYR A 330 20.32 1.68 -8.62
CA TYR A 330 19.68 1.83 -7.31
C TYR A 330 19.24 0.50 -6.73
N ALA A 331 18.62 -0.36 -7.53
CA ALA A 331 18.26 -1.71 -7.10
C ALA A 331 19.50 -2.49 -6.64
N GLN A 332 20.64 -2.31 -7.33
CA GLN A 332 21.90 -2.98 -6.98
C GLN A 332 22.52 -2.41 -5.70
N ILE A 333 22.45 -1.09 -5.50
CA ILE A 333 22.87 -0.43 -4.26
C ILE A 333 22.07 -0.97 -3.07
N ILE A 334 20.73 -1.02 -3.19
CA ILE A 334 19.84 -1.52 -2.13
C ILE A 334 20.14 -3.00 -1.83
N LEU A 335 20.26 -3.83 -2.86
CA LEU A 335 20.53 -5.25 -2.67
C LEU A 335 21.92 -5.52 -2.09
N ALA A 336 22.95 -4.78 -2.54
CA ALA A 336 24.30 -4.89 -1.98
C ALA A 336 24.33 -4.46 -0.50
N TRP A 337 23.60 -3.40 -0.15
CA TRP A 337 23.42 -2.97 1.23
C TRP A 337 22.77 -4.06 2.09
N GLU A 338 21.65 -4.64 1.66
CA GLU A 338 20.94 -5.70 2.41
C GLU A 338 21.74 -7.00 2.54
N ARG A 339 22.63 -7.27 1.58
CA ARG A 339 23.55 -8.41 1.61
C ARG A 339 24.84 -8.15 2.39
N GLU A 340 25.05 -6.92 2.87
CA GLU A 340 26.32 -6.47 3.46
C GLU A 340 27.51 -6.68 2.51
N ASP A 341 27.28 -6.58 1.20
CA ASP A 341 28.32 -6.64 0.16
C ASP A 341 28.89 -5.23 -0.11
N TRP A 342 29.80 -4.84 0.78
CA TRP A 342 30.40 -3.50 0.79
C TRP A 342 31.24 -3.18 -0.44
N ASP A 343 31.86 -4.20 -1.05
CA ASP A 343 32.69 -4.04 -2.25
C ASP A 343 31.84 -3.75 -3.48
N THR A 344 30.75 -4.49 -3.66
CA THR A 344 29.80 -4.24 -4.75
C THR A 344 29.09 -2.91 -4.55
N LEU A 345 28.73 -2.56 -3.31
CA LEU A 345 28.11 -1.28 -2.97
C LEU A 345 28.98 -0.09 -3.40
N ASP A 346 30.26 -0.06 -3.00
CA ASP A 346 31.18 1.04 -3.35
C ASP A 346 31.33 1.20 -4.87
N ARG A 347 31.64 0.09 -5.56
CA ARG A 347 31.80 0.10 -7.03
C ARG A 347 30.54 0.59 -7.74
N THR A 348 29.36 0.21 -7.24
CA THR A 348 28.07 0.60 -7.83
C THR A 348 27.77 2.07 -7.55
N LEU A 349 28.07 2.59 -6.36
CA LEU A 349 27.92 4.01 -6.01
C LEU A 349 28.79 4.90 -6.90
N VAL A 350 30.07 4.55 -7.08
CA VAL A 350 30.99 5.28 -7.97
C VAL A 350 30.49 5.25 -9.41
N LYS A 351 29.97 4.10 -9.87
CA LYS A 351 29.41 3.97 -11.22
C LYS A 351 28.15 4.81 -11.41
N ALA A 352 27.24 4.79 -10.45
CA ALA A 352 25.97 5.53 -10.49
C ALA A 352 26.21 7.04 -10.49
N GLU A 353 27.13 7.53 -9.66
CA GLU A 353 27.53 8.94 -9.62
C GLU A 353 28.09 9.42 -10.97
N ARG A 354 28.98 8.64 -11.60
CA ARG A 354 29.52 8.96 -12.94
C ARG A 354 28.45 9.03 -14.02
N LEU A 355 27.34 8.31 -13.85
CA LEU A 355 26.22 8.29 -14.79
C LEU A 355 25.17 9.38 -14.48
N GLY A 356 25.41 10.25 -13.50
CA GLY A 356 24.49 11.33 -13.14
C GLY A 356 23.25 10.86 -12.38
N ALA A 357 23.38 9.79 -11.60
CA ALA A 357 22.35 9.38 -10.65
C ALA A 357 22.05 10.49 -9.63
N ASP A 358 20.88 10.41 -8.99
CA ASP A 358 20.39 11.37 -8.02
C ASP A 358 21.41 11.55 -6.88
N PRO A 359 21.99 12.75 -6.72
CA PRO A 359 23.04 12.99 -5.74
C PRO A 359 22.58 12.74 -4.30
N VAL A 360 21.29 12.91 -3.99
CA VAL A 360 20.75 12.69 -2.64
C VAL A 360 20.76 11.20 -2.30
N ILE A 361 20.37 10.32 -3.24
CA ILE A 361 20.40 8.87 -3.06
C ILE A 361 21.84 8.39 -2.91
N ILE A 362 22.74 8.87 -3.77
CA ILE A 362 24.16 8.49 -3.74
C ILE A 362 24.81 8.95 -2.43
N GLU A 363 24.57 10.18 -1.98
CA GLU A 363 25.11 10.70 -0.72
C GLU A 363 24.64 9.89 0.48
N ARG A 364 23.34 9.53 0.52
CA ARG A 364 22.78 8.65 1.56
C ARG A 364 23.56 7.34 1.66
N PHE A 365 23.67 6.60 0.57
CA PHE A 365 24.31 5.27 0.59
C PHE A 365 25.82 5.34 0.74
N LYS A 366 26.48 6.42 0.31
CA LYS A 366 27.89 6.67 0.63
C LYS A 366 28.12 6.89 2.11
N ALA A 367 27.26 7.67 2.78
CA ALA A 367 27.37 7.90 4.22
C ALA A 367 27.13 6.61 5.02
N LEU A 368 26.18 5.79 4.58
CA LEU A 368 25.94 4.46 5.15
C LEU A 368 27.12 3.50 4.92
N TRP A 369 27.68 3.46 3.71
CA TRP A 369 28.88 2.68 3.42
C TRP A 369 30.09 3.14 4.26
N ALA A 370 30.25 4.45 4.43
CA ALA A 370 31.33 5.01 5.23
C ALA A 370 31.25 4.58 6.70
N ASP A 371 30.03 4.42 7.24
CA ASP A 371 29.82 3.89 8.59
C ASP A 371 30.31 2.43 8.76
N HIS A 372 30.40 1.66 7.69
CA HIS A 372 30.99 0.32 7.72
C HIS A 372 32.48 0.28 7.37
N SER A 373 33.01 1.36 6.79
CA SER A 373 34.42 1.46 6.42
C SER A 373 35.34 1.79 7.62
N VAL A 374 36.64 1.53 7.49
CA VAL A 374 37.68 1.83 8.50
C VAL A 374 38.05 3.34 8.53
N GLN A 375 37.09 4.21 8.23
CA GLN A 375 37.26 5.66 8.31
C GLN A 375 37.19 6.14 9.77
N ASP A 376 37.82 7.29 10.04
CA ASP A 376 37.76 7.93 11.35
C ASP A 376 36.33 8.41 11.67
N ASP A 377 35.96 8.35 12.96
CA ASP A 377 34.59 8.66 13.40
C ASP A 377 34.14 10.08 13.02
N LYS A 378 35.06 11.05 13.04
CA LYS A 378 34.73 12.45 12.72
C LYS A 378 34.33 12.61 11.26
N THR A 379 35.10 12.05 10.35
CA THR A 379 34.79 12.06 8.91
C THR A 379 33.44 11.38 8.63
N VAL A 380 33.18 10.24 9.27
CA VAL A 380 31.91 9.51 9.10
C VAL A 380 30.72 10.33 9.64
N ILE A 381 30.86 10.95 10.83
CA ILE A 381 29.84 11.83 11.41
C ILE A 381 29.52 12.99 10.46
N ASP A 382 30.54 13.65 9.90
CA ASP A 382 30.34 14.76 8.96
C ASP A 382 29.64 14.32 7.67
N GLN A 383 29.87 13.09 7.20
CA GLN A 383 29.16 12.50 6.06
C GLN A 383 27.70 12.17 6.42
N LEU A 384 27.46 11.54 7.57
CA LEU A 384 26.11 11.19 8.04
C LEU A 384 25.25 12.45 8.28
N ILE A 385 25.81 13.50 8.88
CA ILE A 385 25.08 14.77 9.10
C ILE A 385 24.71 15.41 7.77
N ARG A 386 25.62 15.42 6.79
CA ARG A 386 25.32 15.96 5.45
C ARG A 386 24.22 15.17 4.76
N ALA A 387 24.31 13.84 4.79
CA ALA A 387 23.28 12.96 4.24
C ALA A 387 21.92 13.18 4.91
N ILE A 388 21.83 13.25 6.24
CA ILE A 388 20.56 13.52 6.95
C ILE A 388 19.97 14.87 6.55
N ARG A 389 20.82 15.90 6.33
CA ARG A 389 20.36 17.23 5.89
C ARG A 389 19.82 17.22 4.46
N SER A 390 20.42 16.44 3.56
CA SER A 390 20.00 16.39 2.15
C SER A 390 18.83 15.45 1.92
N SER A 391 18.81 14.29 2.57
CA SER A 391 17.78 13.25 2.38
C SER A 391 16.59 13.35 3.33
N GLY A 392 16.68 14.17 4.38
CA GLY A 392 15.69 14.23 5.46
C GLY A 392 15.91 13.16 6.54
N PRO A 393 14.98 13.06 7.51
CA PRO A 393 15.12 12.18 8.67
C PRO A 393 14.90 10.71 8.28
N ILE A 394 16.00 10.03 7.95
CA ILE A 394 16.02 8.62 7.57
C ILE A 394 16.56 7.80 8.75
N ALA A 395 15.81 6.77 9.16
CA ALA A 395 16.09 6.01 10.37
C ALA A 395 17.49 5.37 10.35
N GLU A 396 17.93 4.80 9.23
CA GLU A 396 19.23 4.14 9.11
C GLU A 396 20.40 5.10 9.29
N LEU A 397 20.30 6.31 8.72
CA LEU A 397 21.34 7.34 8.87
C LEU A 397 21.39 7.88 10.30
N MET A 398 20.22 8.11 10.89
CA MET A 398 20.11 8.62 12.26
C MET A 398 20.62 7.59 13.28
N PHE A 399 20.33 6.31 13.04
CA PHE A 399 20.85 5.19 13.82
C PHE A 399 22.37 5.10 13.73
N ALA A 400 22.93 5.11 12.51
CA ALA A 400 24.38 5.08 12.30
C ALA A 400 25.09 6.26 13.00
N LEU A 401 24.50 7.46 12.92
CA LEU A 401 25.01 8.64 13.59
C LEU A 401 24.99 8.49 15.12
N ALA A 402 23.89 7.99 15.69
CA ALA A 402 23.78 7.72 17.12
C ALA A 402 24.84 6.70 17.57
N GLN A 403 25.07 5.65 16.78
CA GLN A 403 26.07 4.63 17.07
C GLN A 403 27.50 5.17 17.04
N ARG A 404 27.81 6.12 16.16
CA ARG A 404 29.10 6.83 16.14
C ARG A 404 29.27 7.71 17.37
N TYR A 405 28.24 8.46 17.78
CA TYR A 405 28.30 9.24 19.02
C TYR A 405 28.51 8.37 20.26
N LEU A 406 27.82 7.23 20.34
CA LEU A 406 27.98 6.31 21.46
C LEU A 406 29.41 5.75 21.54
N ARG A 407 30.00 5.38 20.39
CA ARG A 407 31.41 4.93 20.32
C ARG A 407 32.41 5.97 20.83
N LEU A 408 32.11 7.26 20.62
CA LEU A 408 32.95 8.37 21.09
C LEU A 408 32.67 8.75 22.56
N GLY A 409 31.77 8.05 23.27
CA GLY A 409 31.36 8.38 24.63
C GLY A 409 30.46 9.62 24.73
N LEU A 410 29.91 10.09 23.61
CA LEU A 410 28.99 11.23 23.56
C LEU A 410 27.54 10.74 23.78
N CYS A 411 27.31 10.15 24.95
CA CYS A 411 26.10 9.41 25.28
C CYS A 411 24.81 10.25 25.18
N ASP A 412 24.85 11.53 25.58
CA ASP A 412 23.70 12.46 25.47
C ASP A 412 23.24 12.69 24.03
N LEU A 413 24.21 12.83 23.12
CA LEU A 413 23.92 12.98 21.70
C LEU A 413 23.40 11.66 21.14
N ALA A 414 23.99 10.53 21.52
CA ALA A 414 23.56 9.21 21.09
C ALA A 414 22.10 8.93 21.51
N GLU A 415 21.77 9.14 22.79
CA GLU A 415 20.40 9.01 23.32
C GLU A 415 19.41 9.85 22.50
N SER A 416 19.72 11.13 22.28
CA SER A 416 18.86 12.04 21.52
C SER A 416 18.61 11.53 20.10
N TRP A 417 19.65 11.03 19.42
CA TRP A 417 19.53 10.55 18.04
C TRP A 417 18.83 9.18 17.95
N TYR A 418 19.02 8.28 18.91
CA TYR A 418 18.24 7.04 18.99
C TYR A 418 16.76 7.33 19.25
N ALA A 419 16.45 8.26 20.17
CA ALA A 419 15.08 8.69 20.43
C ALA A 419 14.41 9.26 19.17
N LYS A 420 15.12 10.12 18.42
CA LYS A 420 14.63 10.64 17.12
C LYS A 420 14.45 9.51 16.10
N THR A 421 15.35 8.53 16.04
CA THR A 421 15.23 7.37 15.14
C THR A 421 13.92 6.63 15.40
N ARG A 422 13.57 6.40 16.67
CA ARG A 422 12.28 5.78 17.05
C ARG A 422 11.06 6.62 16.71
N THR A 423 11.18 7.95 16.65
CA THR A 423 10.04 8.79 16.21
C THR A 423 9.76 8.67 14.72
N VAL A 424 10.80 8.39 13.92
CA VAL A 424 10.68 8.16 12.47
C VAL A 424 10.21 6.74 12.21
N GLU A 425 10.81 5.76 12.87
CA GLU A 425 10.50 4.34 12.72
C GLU A 425 10.15 3.74 14.08
N GLY A 426 8.84 3.73 14.38
CA GLY A 426 8.31 3.35 15.69
C GLY A 426 8.74 1.96 16.15
N GLU A 427 8.83 0.99 15.25
CA GLU A 427 9.13 -0.41 15.56
C GLU A 427 10.62 -0.77 15.39
N ASN A 428 11.51 0.21 15.31
CA ASN A 428 12.95 -0.05 15.18
C ASN A 428 13.55 -0.55 16.51
N GLU A 429 13.59 -1.88 16.69
CA GLU A 429 14.14 -2.54 17.88
C GLU A 429 15.59 -2.11 18.16
N ARG A 430 16.42 -1.97 17.12
CA ARG A 430 17.84 -1.59 17.27
C ARG A 430 17.98 -0.22 17.91
N ALA A 431 17.13 0.74 17.54
CA ALA A 431 17.15 2.08 18.12
C ALA A 431 16.78 2.08 19.61
N TYR A 432 15.85 1.22 20.05
CA TYR A 432 15.57 1.04 21.47
C TYR A 432 16.78 0.52 22.24
N LEU A 433 17.43 -0.52 21.72
CA LEU A 433 18.60 -1.12 22.35
C LEU A 433 19.78 -0.13 22.42
N GLY A 434 19.98 0.66 21.35
CA GLY A 434 20.99 1.72 21.34
C GLY A 434 20.73 2.82 22.37
N GLU A 435 19.47 3.24 22.54
CA GLU A 435 19.10 4.23 23.55
C GLU A 435 19.23 3.69 24.98
N ILE A 436 18.88 2.42 25.23
CA ILE A 436 19.14 1.74 26.50
C ILE A 436 20.64 1.78 26.80
N ALA A 437 21.49 1.37 25.86
CA ALA A 437 22.94 1.38 26.03
C ALA A 437 23.49 2.80 26.30
N ALA A 438 22.97 3.82 25.62
CA ALA A 438 23.37 5.22 25.86
C ALA A 438 23.01 5.70 27.26
N LEU A 439 21.79 5.40 27.74
CA LEU A 439 21.32 5.74 29.08
C LEU A 439 22.06 4.98 30.18
N GLU A 440 22.43 3.70 29.93
CA GLU A 440 23.25 2.91 30.85
C GLU A 440 24.67 3.47 30.98
N ALA A 441 25.25 3.94 29.87
CA ALA A 441 26.55 4.60 29.87
C ALA A 441 26.49 5.91 30.67
N GLN A 442 25.49 6.78 30.43
CA GLN A 442 25.28 8.00 31.22
C GLN A 442 25.13 7.72 32.72
N LEU A 443 24.34 6.70 33.09
CA LEU A 443 24.14 6.33 34.49
C LEU A 443 25.44 5.82 35.13
N SER A 444 26.28 5.14 34.36
CA SER A 444 27.61 4.68 34.79
C SER A 444 28.58 5.84 34.99
N ASP A 445 28.45 6.89 34.18
CA ASP A 445 29.22 8.14 34.29
C ASP A 445 28.71 9.07 35.42
N GLY A 446 27.65 8.68 36.12
CA GLY A 446 27.13 9.36 37.31
C GLY A 446 25.94 10.29 37.07
N ASP A 447 25.32 10.26 35.89
CA ASP A 447 24.08 10.98 35.63
C ASP A 447 22.89 10.29 36.34
N GLY A 448 22.48 10.84 37.48
CA GLY A 448 21.33 10.35 38.23
C GLY A 448 19.99 10.53 37.50
N ASP A 449 19.89 11.48 36.56
CA ASP A 449 18.67 11.76 35.82
C ASP A 449 18.45 10.76 34.66
N ALA A 450 19.44 9.92 34.34
CA ALA A 450 19.32 8.84 33.38
C ALA A 450 18.46 7.67 33.91
N GLU A 451 18.47 7.39 35.22
CA GLU A 451 17.78 6.22 35.79
C GLU A 451 16.25 6.22 35.52
N PRO A 452 15.50 7.30 35.80
CA PRO A 452 14.05 7.32 35.51
C PRO A 452 13.74 7.14 34.02
N ARG A 453 14.58 7.69 33.13
CA ARG A 453 14.44 7.56 31.68
C ARG A 453 14.69 6.12 31.24
N LEU A 454 15.76 5.50 31.75
CA LEU A 454 16.13 4.11 31.47
C LEU A 454 15.03 3.13 31.91
N ARG A 455 14.47 3.31 33.12
CA ARG A 455 13.36 2.49 33.62
C ARG A 455 12.15 2.52 32.69
N ARG A 456 11.74 3.72 32.27
CA ARG A 456 10.63 3.90 31.34
C ARG A 456 10.90 3.24 29.98
N LEU A 457 12.14 3.31 29.51
CA LEU A 457 12.53 2.75 28.23
C LEU A 457 12.52 1.22 28.25
N TYR A 458 13.02 0.59 29.32
CA TYR A 458 12.95 -0.87 29.50
C TYR A 458 11.50 -1.38 29.52
N GLU A 459 10.61 -0.72 30.27
CA GLU A 459 9.19 -1.07 30.32
C GLU A 459 8.53 -0.93 28.94
N LEU A 460 8.82 0.17 28.23
CA LEU A 460 8.32 0.39 26.88
C LEU A 460 8.83 -0.67 25.90
N TYR A 461 10.11 -1.03 25.97
CA TYR A 461 10.71 -2.06 25.14
C TYR A 461 10.05 -3.43 25.36
N LEU A 462 9.97 -3.89 26.62
CA LEU A 462 9.40 -5.20 26.96
C LEU A 462 7.89 -5.29 26.73
N SER A 463 7.18 -4.15 26.70
CA SER A 463 5.78 -4.12 26.26
C SER A 463 5.59 -4.46 24.78
N ARG A 464 6.62 -4.23 23.95
CA ARG A 464 6.60 -4.46 22.50
C ARG A 464 7.25 -5.78 22.10
N TRP A 465 8.38 -6.11 22.73
CA TRP A 465 9.13 -7.34 22.51
C TRP A 465 9.20 -8.16 23.81
N PRO A 466 8.07 -8.74 24.26
CA PRO A 466 8.01 -9.45 25.54
C PRO A 466 8.90 -10.71 25.56
N ASP A 467 9.17 -11.28 24.40
CA ASP A 467 9.92 -12.54 24.29
C ASP A 467 11.45 -12.36 24.24
N ASN A 468 11.95 -11.11 24.27
CA ASN A 468 13.39 -10.85 24.29
C ASN A 468 13.99 -11.13 25.68
N ARG A 469 14.42 -12.38 25.88
CA ARG A 469 14.95 -12.88 27.16
C ARG A 469 16.24 -12.21 27.62
N PRO A 470 17.24 -11.95 26.75
CA PRO A 470 18.44 -11.20 27.14
C PRO A 470 18.12 -9.86 27.80
N ILE A 471 17.30 -9.04 27.14
CA ILE A 471 16.96 -7.70 27.65
C ILE A 471 16.09 -7.78 28.91
N ARG A 472 15.14 -8.72 28.96
CA ARG A 472 14.36 -8.96 30.19
C ARG A 472 15.26 -9.34 31.37
N ARG A 473 16.32 -10.11 31.13
CA ARG A 473 17.31 -10.47 32.17
C ARG A 473 18.09 -9.25 32.65
N GLU A 474 18.57 -8.41 31.74
CA GLU A 474 19.26 -7.16 32.07
C GLU A 474 18.37 -6.25 32.91
N TRP A 475 17.11 -6.07 32.50
CA TRP A 475 16.11 -5.30 33.24
C TRP A 475 15.84 -5.86 34.64
N ALA A 476 15.63 -7.18 34.75
CA ALA A 476 15.38 -7.84 36.04
C ALA A 476 16.57 -7.68 37.01
N LEU A 477 17.81 -7.77 36.50
CA LEU A 477 19.02 -7.57 37.30
C LEU A 477 19.20 -6.10 37.69
N PHE A 478 18.89 -5.17 36.78
CA PHE A 478 18.90 -3.74 37.06
C PHE A 478 17.96 -3.40 38.23
N LEU A 479 16.70 -3.86 38.16
CA LEU A 479 15.71 -3.69 39.22
C LEU A 479 16.16 -4.30 40.55
N PHE A 480 16.73 -5.51 40.49
CA PHE A 480 17.25 -6.19 41.68
C PHE A 480 18.37 -5.39 42.36
N ASN A 481 19.33 -4.86 41.58
CA ASN A 481 20.44 -4.07 42.10
C ASN A 481 19.96 -2.74 42.70
N ARG A 482 18.90 -2.15 42.15
CA ARG A 482 18.23 -0.95 42.68
C ARG A 482 17.25 -1.26 43.82
N GLN A 483 17.18 -2.52 44.27
CA GLN A 483 16.32 -3.00 45.35
C GLN A 483 14.81 -2.87 45.10
N ASP A 484 14.41 -2.73 43.83
CA ASP A 484 13.01 -2.75 43.41
C ASP A 484 12.53 -4.21 43.29
N TYR A 485 12.48 -4.89 44.44
CA TYR A 485 12.17 -6.31 44.52
C TYR A 485 10.79 -6.70 43.95
N PRO A 486 9.70 -5.91 44.11
CA PRO A 486 8.40 -6.26 43.56
C PRO A 486 8.44 -6.48 42.05
N LYS A 487 8.95 -5.49 41.29
CA LYS A 487 9.08 -5.58 39.83
C LYS A 487 10.12 -6.62 39.43
N ALA A 488 11.25 -6.70 40.14
CA ALA A 488 12.26 -7.71 39.85
C ALA A 488 11.69 -9.14 39.97
N ILE A 489 10.82 -9.41 40.96
CA ILE A 489 10.16 -10.70 41.12
C ILE A 489 9.28 -11.04 39.92
N GLU A 490 8.49 -10.09 39.42
CA GLU A 490 7.62 -10.29 38.26
C GLU A 490 8.45 -10.69 37.03
N GLU A 491 9.49 -9.92 36.72
CA GLU A 491 10.37 -10.15 35.57
C GLU A 491 11.17 -11.45 35.66
N LEU A 492 11.72 -11.76 36.85
CA LEU A 492 12.44 -13.02 37.09
C LEU A 492 11.50 -14.24 37.01
N THR A 493 10.26 -14.10 37.46
CA THR A 493 9.25 -15.18 37.37
C THR A 493 8.89 -15.44 35.91
N ALA A 494 8.70 -14.37 35.12
CA ALA A 494 8.48 -14.48 33.68
C ALA A 494 9.65 -15.18 32.98
N LEU A 495 10.90 -14.84 33.30
CA LEU A 495 12.09 -15.50 32.76
C LEU A 495 12.15 -17.00 33.11
N LEU A 496 11.79 -17.39 34.33
CA LEU A 496 11.80 -18.79 34.76
C LEU A 496 10.74 -19.65 34.08
N ALA A 497 9.70 -19.07 33.48
CA ALA A 497 8.78 -19.84 32.63
C ALA A 497 9.50 -20.42 31.39
N TRP A 498 10.51 -19.72 30.88
CA TRP A 498 11.32 -20.13 29.72
C TRP A 498 12.57 -20.90 30.11
N GLU A 499 13.18 -20.57 31.25
CA GLU A 499 14.38 -21.21 31.77
C GLU A 499 14.13 -21.84 33.16
N PRO A 500 13.23 -22.84 33.29
CA PRO A 500 12.82 -23.33 34.61
C PRO A 500 13.97 -23.89 35.43
N SER A 501 15.02 -24.41 34.78
CA SER A 501 16.20 -25.04 35.37
C SER A 501 17.36 -24.10 35.72
N ASN A 502 17.27 -22.80 35.41
CA ASN A 502 18.39 -21.88 35.60
C ASN A 502 18.65 -21.62 37.11
N PRO A 503 19.77 -22.11 37.68
CA PRO A 503 20.01 -22.02 39.12
C PRO A 503 20.28 -20.58 39.57
N THR A 504 20.91 -19.77 38.72
CA THR A 504 21.25 -18.37 39.02
C THR A 504 19.99 -17.52 39.16
N LEU A 505 19.05 -17.64 38.22
CA LEU A 505 17.78 -16.91 38.27
C LEU A 505 16.94 -17.31 39.49
N ARG A 506 16.84 -18.61 39.79
CA ARG A 506 16.16 -19.09 41.01
C ARG A 506 16.80 -18.55 42.28
N ARG A 507 18.14 -18.44 42.30
CA ARG A 507 18.88 -17.91 43.46
C ARG A 507 18.54 -16.44 43.69
N ILE A 508 18.59 -15.62 42.64
CA ILE A 508 18.25 -14.18 42.69
C ILE A 508 16.77 -14.00 43.09
N LEU A 509 15.86 -14.75 42.46
CA LEU A 509 14.43 -14.68 42.78
C LEU A 509 14.15 -15.11 44.23
N SER A 510 14.81 -16.17 44.72
CA SER A 510 14.66 -16.60 46.11
C SER A 510 15.13 -15.52 47.11
N TYR A 511 16.15 -14.74 46.75
CA TYR A 511 16.61 -13.62 47.56
C TYR A 511 15.59 -12.48 47.57
N ALA A 512 15.10 -12.08 46.39
CA ALA A 512 14.10 -11.02 46.27
C ALA A 512 12.81 -11.37 47.02
N LEU A 513 12.31 -12.59 46.90
CA LEU A 513 11.14 -13.09 47.62
C LEU A 513 11.32 -13.04 49.15
N ARG A 514 12.52 -13.35 49.65
CA ARG A 514 12.83 -13.26 51.09
C ARG A 514 12.84 -11.83 51.61
N LYS A 515 13.28 -10.87 50.78
CA LYS A 515 13.23 -9.43 51.11
C LYS A 515 11.79 -8.92 51.17
N MET A 516 10.91 -9.47 50.34
CA MET A 516 9.47 -9.20 50.33
C MET A 516 8.66 -10.06 51.31
N GLU A 517 9.32 -10.78 52.22
CA GLU A 517 8.68 -11.66 53.22
C GLU A 517 7.80 -12.80 52.64
N ARG A 518 7.95 -13.11 51.35
CA ARG A 518 7.28 -14.21 50.64
C ARG A 518 8.02 -15.53 50.86
N TYR A 519 8.16 -15.92 52.13
CA TYR A 519 9.01 -17.04 52.55
C TYR A 519 8.56 -18.40 52.02
N ARG A 520 7.26 -18.63 51.81
CA ARG A 520 6.73 -19.89 51.27
C ARG A 520 7.21 -20.14 49.85
N GLU A 521 7.12 -19.14 48.99
CA GLU A 521 7.54 -19.21 47.58
C GLU A 521 9.07 -19.32 47.46
N ALA A 522 9.80 -18.55 48.26
CA ALA A 522 11.26 -18.67 48.35
C ALA A 522 11.68 -20.09 48.76
N ALA A 523 10.98 -20.72 49.71
CA ALA A 523 11.28 -22.07 50.16
C ALA A 523 11.12 -23.12 49.04
N VAL A 524 10.14 -22.97 48.14
CA VAL A 524 9.97 -23.88 46.99
C VAL A 524 11.18 -23.82 46.06
N LEU A 525 11.65 -22.62 45.73
CA LEU A 525 12.83 -22.43 44.88
C LEU A 525 14.10 -22.97 45.54
N LEU A 526 14.31 -22.66 46.82
CA LEU A 526 15.47 -23.14 47.58
C LEU A 526 15.47 -24.66 47.74
N LYS A 527 14.30 -25.30 47.90
CA LYS A 527 14.17 -26.76 47.94
C LYS A 527 14.64 -27.39 46.63
N ASN A 528 14.29 -26.81 45.49
CA ASN A 528 14.70 -27.32 44.19
C ASN A 528 16.21 -27.17 43.99
N LEU A 529 16.77 -26.02 44.33
CA LEU A 529 18.22 -25.81 44.32
C LEU A 529 18.95 -26.79 45.26
N LEU A 530 18.36 -27.11 46.42
CA LEU A 530 18.97 -28.00 47.41
C LEU A 530 18.89 -29.47 46.97
N LYS A 531 17.89 -29.86 46.19
CA LYS A 531 17.86 -31.19 45.55
C LYS A 531 19.00 -31.35 44.55
N GLU A 532 19.31 -30.29 43.80
CA GLU A 532 20.40 -30.27 42.84
C GLU A 532 21.77 -30.26 43.55
N ASN A 533 21.89 -29.52 44.67
CA ASN A 533 23.11 -29.44 45.46
C ASN A 533 22.88 -29.77 46.96
N PRO A 534 22.74 -31.06 47.33
CA PRO A 534 22.34 -31.46 48.70
C PRO A 534 23.37 -31.15 49.80
N ARG A 535 24.62 -30.86 49.44
CA ARG A 535 25.72 -30.57 50.36
C ARG A 535 26.01 -29.08 50.52
N ASP A 536 25.17 -28.20 49.98
CA ASP A 536 25.30 -26.75 50.20
C ASP A 536 24.69 -26.36 51.56
N LEU A 537 25.57 -26.15 52.55
CA LEU A 537 25.18 -25.73 53.89
C LEU A 537 24.46 -24.37 53.88
N LYS A 538 24.91 -23.42 53.06
CA LYS A 538 24.33 -22.07 53.02
C LYS A 538 22.90 -22.14 52.50
N LEU A 539 22.69 -22.89 51.43
CA LEU A 539 21.37 -23.09 50.85
C LEU A 539 20.41 -23.83 51.80
N LEU A 540 20.90 -24.87 52.50
CA LEU A 540 20.14 -25.57 53.53
C LEU A 540 19.65 -24.62 54.62
N LEU A 541 20.55 -23.81 55.19
CA LEU A 541 20.22 -22.88 56.27
C LEU A 541 19.24 -21.80 55.80
N GLU A 542 19.40 -21.29 54.58
CA GLU A 542 18.47 -20.34 53.99
C GLU A 542 17.09 -20.95 53.76
N PHE A 543 17.02 -22.20 53.27
CA PHE A 543 15.77 -22.93 53.09
C PHE A 543 15.04 -23.15 54.41
N THR A 544 15.74 -23.65 55.44
CA THR A 544 15.14 -23.90 56.76
C THR A 544 14.75 -22.62 57.47
N GLY A 545 15.51 -21.53 57.29
CA GLY A 545 15.13 -20.21 57.78
C GLY A 545 13.88 -19.64 57.10
N CYS A 546 13.66 -19.94 55.81
CA CYS A 546 12.40 -19.58 55.14
C CYS A 546 11.23 -20.41 55.67
N LEU A 547 11.41 -21.72 55.88
CA LEU A 547 10.39 -22.57 56.47
C LEU A 547 10.00 -22.09 57.88
N GLU A 548 10.98 -21.76 58.72
CA GLU A 548 10.76 -21.19 60.06
C GLU A 548 9.87 -19.94 59.99
N ARG A 549 10.25 -18.95 59.17
CA ARG A 549 9.50 -17.68 59.05
C ARG A 549 8.13 -17.85 58.41
N SER A 550 7.94 -18.89 57.59
CA SER A 550 6.63 -19.24 57.01
C SER A 550 5.69 -19.98 57.96
N GLY A 551 6.16 -20.35 59.16
CA GLY A 551 5.43 -21.12 60.16
C GLY A 551 5.52 -22.64 60.02
N ALA A 552 6.25 -23.16 59.03
CA ALA A 552 6.42 -24.59 58.78
C ALA A 552 7.55 -25.20 59.64
N ILE A 553 7.50 -24.97 60.95
CA ILE A 553 8.59 -25.28 61.90
C ILE A 553 8.84 -26.80 61.97
N ASP A 554 7.78 -27.62 62.02
CA ASP A 554 7.91 -29.09 62.12
C ASP A 554 8.61 -29.70 60.90
N TYR A 555 8.28 -29.18 59.71
CA TYR A 555 8.92 -29.61 58.47
C TYR A 555 10.39 -29.17 58.43
N ALA A 556 10.69 -27.94 58.88
CA ALA A 556 12.06 -27.44 58.98
C ALA A 556 12.92 -28.29 59.94
N THR A 557 12.37 -28.68 61.10
CA THR A 557 13.01 -29.56 62.08
C THR A 557 13.33 -30.91 61.45
N THR A 558 12.36 -31.54 60.77
CA THR A 558 12.55 -32.82 60.07
C THR A 558 13.64 -32.73 59.00
N VAL A 559 13.69 -31.63 58.24
CA VAL A 559 14.72 -31.40 57.22
C VAL A 559 16.11 -31.31 57.85
N LEU A 560 16.27 -30.55 58.94
CA LEU A 560 17.56 -30.42 59.63
C LEU A 560 18.00 -31.73 60.29
N GLU A 561 17.08 -32.52 60.86
CA GLU A 561 17.39 -33.83 61.43
C GLU A 561 17.96 -34.79 60.37
N LYS A 562 17.35 -34.84 59.18
CA LYS A 562 17.90 -35.60 58.04
C LYS A 562 19.24 -35.06 57.58
N ALA A 563 19.43 -33.74 57.62
CA ALA A 563 20.67 -33.10 57.20
C ALA A 563 21.84 -33.32 58.19
N GLN A 564 21.59 -33.61 59.48
CA GLN A 564 22.66 -33.88 60.45
C GLN A 564 23.61 -35.00 60.01
N GLY A 565 23.10 -36.03 59.33
CA GLY A 565 23.91 -37.12 58.79
C GLY A 565 24.85 -36.70 57.66
N LEU A 566 24.47 -35.67 56.88
CA LEU A 566 25.26 -35.12 55.78
C LEU A 566 26.28 -34.07 56.26
N PHE A 567 25.97 -33.36 57.34
CA PHE A 567 26.74 -32.23 57.86
C PHE A 567 27.28 -32.50 59.28
N LYS A 568 27.92 -33.65 59.48
CA LYS A 568 28.33 -34.15 60.82
C LYS A 568 29.30 -33.24 61.58
N ASN A 569 30.13 -32.48 60.85
CA ASN A 569 31.23 -31.70 61.41
C ASN A 569 30.95 -30.19 61.47
N THR A 570 29.69 -29.77 61.30
CA THR A 570 29.34 -28.35 61.29
C THR A 570 28.41 -28.00 62.44
N ALA A 571 28.80 -27.01 63.26
CA ALA A 571 27.99 -26.53 64.37
C ALA A 571 26.70 -25.82 63.93
N ASP A 572 26.66 -25.25 62.71
CA ASP A 572 25.52 -24.43 62.24
C ASP A 572 24.21 -25.23 62.11
N VAL A 573 24.27 -26.51 61.69
CA VAL A 573 23.09 -27.38 61.58
C VAL A 573 22.53 -27.72 62.96
N ALA A 574 23.41 -28.07 63.92
CA ALA A 574 23.02 -28.34 65.31
C ALA A 574 22.44 -27.08 65.98
N LEU A 575 23.06 -25.93 65.74
CA LEU A 575 22.59 -24.63 66.23
C LEU A 575 21.23 -24.26 65.65
N ALA A 576 21.01 -24.44 64.34
CA ALA A 576 19.72 -24.18 63.70
C ALA A 576 18.63 -25.11 64.23
N LEU A 577 18.92 -26.40 64.42
CA LEU A 577 17.98 -27.36 64.99
C LEU A 577 17.60 -27.00 66.43
N GLY A 578 18.57 -26.60 67.25
CA GLY A 578 18.33 -26.14 68.62
C GLY A 578 17.40 -24.93 68.67
N LYS A 579 17.55 -23.97 67.75
CA LYS A 579 16.64 -22.81 67.65
C LYS A 579 15.21 -23.22 67.30
N LEU A 580 15.02 -24.14 66.34
CA LEU A 580 13.69 -24.60 65.96
C LEU A 580 13.01 -25.38 67.09
N ARG A 581 13.73 -26.27 67.77
CA ARG A 581 13.21 -27.04 68.91
C ARG A 581 12.84 -26.15 70.09
N TYR A 582 13.65 -25.12 70.34
CA TYR A 582 13.34 -24.08 71.32
C TYR A 582 12.03 -23.36 70.99
N ARG A 583 11.80 -22.99 69.71
CA ARG A 583 10.53 -22.41 69.25
C ARG A 583 9.34 -23.36 69.38
N GLN A 584 9.56 -24.67 69.21
CA GLN A 584 8.56 -25.73 69.46
C GLN A 584 8.31 -26.01 70.95
N LYS A 585 8.97 -25.29 71.87
CA LYS A 585 8.94 -25.52 73.34
C LYS A 585 9.51 -26.87 73.79
N ARG A 586 10.29 -27.55 72.93
CA ARG A 586 11.03 -28.78 73.27
C ARG A 586 12.37 -28.39 73.90
N LEU A 587 12.34 -27.96 75.16
CA LEU A 587 13.48 -27.31 75.82
C LEU A 587 14.68 -28.24 76.02
N GLU A 588 14.45 -29.50 76.39
CA GLU A 588 15.53 -30.50 76.58
C GLU A 588 16.23 -30.81 75.25
N ASP A 589 15.44 -31.12 74.21
CA ASP A 589 15.97 -31.40 72.86
C ASP A 589 16.71 -30.21 72.24
N ALA A 590 16.32 -28.98 72.60
CA ALA A 590 16.99 -27.75 72.20
C ALA A 590 18.32 -27.58 72.93
N LEU A 591 18.35 -27.85 74.23
CA LEU A 591 19.56 -27.79 75.06
C LEU A 591 20.62 -28.79 74.56
N ASP A 592 20.23 -30.02 74.24
CA ASP A 592 21.14 -31.03 73.68
C ASP A 592 21.72 -30.61 72.33
N ALA A 593 20.89 -30.00 71.46
CA ALA A 593 21.35 -29.48 70.18
C ALA A 593 22.33 -28.31 70.33
N PHE A 594 22.13 -27.42 71.31
CA PHE A 594 23.07 -26.34 71.61
C PHE A 594 24.38 -26.84 72.23
N ARG A 595 24.34 -27.85 73.11
CA ARG A 595 25.55 -28.50 73.64
C ARG A 595 26.37 -29.13 72.52
N ARG A 596 25.73 -29.91 71.65
CA ARG A 596 26.38 -30.49 70.46
C ARG A 596 26.98 -29.41 69.55
N ALA A 597 26.29 -28.28 69.36
CA ALA A 597 26.84 -27.16 68.59
C ALA A 597 28.09 -26.55 69.27
N SER A 598 28.11 -26.45 70.61
CA SER A 598 29.29 -25.98 71.35
C SER A 598 30.47 -26.96 71.34
N GLU A 599 30.21 -28.27 71.29
CA GLU A 599 31.25 -29.29 71.15
C GLU A 599 31.90 -29.23 69.77
N LEU A 600 31.10 -29.05 68.72
CA LEU A 600 31.56 -28.94 67.33
C LEU A 600 32.29 -27.63 67.06
N SER A 601 31.95 -26.54 67.75
CA SER A 601 32.62 -25.24 67.62
C SER A 601 32.76 -24.53 68.98
N PRO A 602 33.78 -24.89 69.78
CA PRO A 602 33.94 -24.37 71.16
C PRO A 602 34.21 -22.87 71.27
N GLN A 603 34.68 -22.25 70.17
CA GLN A 603 34.98 -20.81 70.10
C GLN A 603 33.77 -19.99 69.64
N ASP A 604 32.68 -20.62 69.18
CA ASP A 604 31.49 -19.91 68.73
C ASP A 604 30.65 -19.47 69.95
N PRO A 605 30.37 -18.17 70.15
CA PRO A 605 29.56 -17.71 71.27
C PRO A 605 28.06 -18.02 71.10
N ARG A 606 27.59 -18.30 69.87
CA ARG A 606 26.15 -18.43 69.56
C ARG A 606 25.46 -19.54 70.38
N PRO A 607 25.98 -20.79 70.48
CA PRO A 607 25.34 -21.84 71.27
C PRO A 607 25.24 -21.48 72.76
N TYR A 608 26.29 -20.87 73.33
CA TYR A 608 26.33 -20.44 74.74
C TYR A 608 25.28 -19.35 75.04
N ARG A 609 25.07 -18.39 74.13
CA ARG A 609 23.98 -17.40 74.24
C ARG A 609 22.61 -18.06 74.31
N TRP A 610 22.37 -19.08 73.47
CA TRP A 610 21.09 -19.80 73.45
C TRP A 610 20.88 -20.65 74.70
N MET A 611 21.93 -21.31 75.20
CA MET A 611 21.87 -22.04 76.48
C MET A 611 21.59 -21.09 77.65
N ALA A 612 22.26 -19.94 77.71
CA ALA A 612 22.03 -18.92 78.74
C ALA A 612 20.57 -18.39 78.70
N ALA A 613 20.05 -18.12 77.50
CA ALA A 613 18.66 -17.70 77.31
C ALA A 613 17.66 -18.79 77.77
N LEU A 614 17.94 -20.05 77.46
CA LEU A 614 17.11 -21.20 77.83
C LEU A 614 17.08 -21.38 79.36
N TYR A 615 18.24 -21.38 80.02
CA TYR A 615 18.32 -21.49 81.49
C TYR A 615 17.69 -20.30 82.23
N LYS A 616 17.77 -19.09 81.64
CA LYS A 616 17.06 -17.92 82.16
C LYS A 616 15.55 -18.11 82.10
N GLN A 617 15.03 -18.71 81.02
CA GLN A 617 13.62 -19.01 80.88
C GLN A 617 13.14 -20.11 81.83
N THR A 618 13.97 -21.13 82.11
CA THR A 618 13.64 -22.22 83.03
C THR A 618 13.87 -21.87 84.51
N GLY A 619 14.33 -20.65 84.82
CA GLY A 619 14.49 -20.16 86.20
C GLY A 619 15.80 -20.55 86.90
N VAL A 620 16.79 -21.11 86.18
CA VAL A 620 18.08 -21.52 86.76
C VAL A 620 19.10 -20.39 86.60
N ALA A 621 19.05 -19.42 87.51
CA ALA A 621 19.82 -18.17 87.40
C ALA A 621 21.35 -18.37 87.35
N GLU A 622 21.89 -19.31 88.13
CA GLU A 622 23.35 -19.57 88.20
C GLU A 622 23.92 -20.08 86.86
N LEU A 623 23.26 -21.08 86.27
CA LEU A 623 23.68 -21.61 84.95
C LEU A 623 23.46 -20.59 83.84
N ALA A 624 22.39 -19.79 83.92
CA ALA A 624 22.14 -18.71 82.97
C ALA A 624 23.26 -17.65 83.00
N GLN A 625 23.71 -17.23 84.18
CA GLN A 625 24.83 -16.30 84.34
C GLN A 625 26.14 -16.90 83.82
N ARG A 626 26.44 -18.15 84.21
CA ARG A 626 27.66 -18.85 83.77
C ARG A 626 27.76 -18.93 82.24
N TYR A 627 26.71 -19.39 81.55
CA TYR A 627 26.73 -19.48 80.09
C TYR A 627 26.73 -18.11 79.40
N ALA A 628 26.15 -17.08 80.01
CA ALA A 628 26.21 -15.71 79.50
C ALA A 628 27.63 -15.13 79.59
N GLU A 629 28.37 -15.41 80.67
CA GLU A 629 29.78 -15.05 80.80
C GLU A 629 30.66 -15.82 79.82
N GLU A 630 30.40 -17.12 79.63
CA GLU A 630 31.08 -17.95 78.65
C GLU A 630 30.88 -17.45 77.21
N ALA A 631 29.68 -16.97 76.87
CA ALA A 631 29.42 -16.31 75.59
C ALA A 631 30.23 -15.00 75.44
N ARG A 632 30.21 -14.13 76.46
CA ARG A 632 30.96 -12.84 76.45
C ARG A 632 32.47 -13.03 76.29
N LYS A 633 33.05 -14.03 76.95
CA LYS A 633 34.48 -14.37 76.83
C LYS A 633 34.88 -14.71 75.39
N ARG A 634 33.94 -15.29 74.62
CA ARG A 634 34.16 -15.73 73.23
C ARG A 634 33.82 -14.67 72.18
N GLU A 635 33.07 -13.63 72.57
CA GLU A 635 32.76 -12.47 71.73
C GLU A 635 33.86 -11.42 71.69
N SER A 636 34.71 -11.40 72.71
CA SER A 636 35.79 -10.43 72.84
C SER A 636 36.88 -10.74 71.80
N PRO A 637 37.14 -9.88 70.80
CA PRO A 637 38.22 -10.14 69.85
C PRO A 637 39.56 -10.12 70.62
N LYS A 638 40.34 -11.20 70.51
CA LYS A 638 41.74 -11.21 70.95
C LYS A 638 42.46 -10.05 70.25
N LYS A 639 42.76 -8.96 70.97
CA LYS A 639 43.86 -8.05 70.60
C LYS A 639 45.10 -8.93 70.46
N GLN A 640 45.58 -9.09 69.23
CA GLN A 640 46.85 -9.74 68.94
C GLN A 640 47.95 -8.94 69.65
N GLY A 641 48.62 -9.57 70.61
CA GLY A 641 49.95 -9.16 71.01
C GLY A 641 50.89 -9.40 69.83
N THR A 642 51.31 -8.32 69.20
CA THR A 642 52.51 -8.28 68.34
C THR A 642 53.73 -8.59 69.21
N ALA A 643 54.22 -9.83 69.17
CA ALA A 643 55.59 -10.13 69.53
C ALA A 643 56.43 -10.07 68.24
N ARG A 644 57.08 -8.93 68.02
CA ARG A 644 58.24 -8.83 67.12
C ARG A 644 59.37 -9.69 67.68
N LYS A 645 59.84 -10.65 66.89
CA LYS A 645 61.27 -10.93 66.73
C LYS A 645 61.53 -11.14 65.26
#